data_AF-A0AAW1LT19-F1
#
_entry.id   AF-A0AAW1LT19-F1
#
_cell.length_a   1.000
_cell.length_b   1.000
_cell.length_c   1.000
_cell.angle_alpha   90.00
_cell.angle_beta   90.00
_cell.angle_gamma   90.00
#
_symmetry.space_group_name_H-M   'P 1'
#
loop_
_entity.id
_entity.type
_entity.pdbx_description
1 polymer ?
#
loop_
_entity_poly.entity_id
_entity_poly.type
_entity_poly.pdbx_seq_one_letter_code
_entity_poly.pdbx_strand_id
1 'polypeptide(L)'
;MGGNLKSKELPQATREAILRENVLWKFEEDLPGKPQNVEIRKWLPQQDILAHPNVKLFITHGGLLSTVESLSRGVPIVGIPVFGDQALNMRKAASHGYGISIPYNEFTEEKLSNALQEMLGNSAYSTRAKEISVLLNDKQVKQIDKAGYWIEYVIRHKGAPHLRVKQANKIFTFLICRIISFRANAAKILFVSPIGTHSHYTVGYSLVKGLAVRGHQVTFASAFEEREPVQNLKIVYLKDLKKQTEERYLTKSIFDVANVPPIAMIPLVAEIAMIPLVAEIGLWASETTYSDKAMQSLLSSNETYDVVITEAFATDSLQGIAFRFNAPSILVTTIGPSIWTNYITASPSVYSYMSHPFSSYTQKMTFCQRLINILTAIIFAKLPQCAPNLYDFPGIKNTSLYLFNSDPVLNVPLPLVPNTIEIGGIHVESPKKLPTDLQNYLDRSKEGVIYFSMGANIKSKELPKATREAILRVFSKLKENVLWKFEEDLPGKPQNVEIRKWLPQQDILAHPNLAFGGLLSTVESLSRGVPIVGIPVFGDQALNIRKAASHGYGISIPYNEFTEEKLSNALQEMLGNSAYSTRAKEISVLLNDKQVKQIDKAGYWIEYVIRHKGAPHLRVAAHELTCVVTLLLSWTDAAKILVVFPFAAHSHWSIGNALVRGLAAKGHEVTFVTPYAEKEAVKNVKSIFLSEVFRTGEEMRSDINLFDMFHIPTVLMIPMLGHMSLMSAEVTFSDPAMQAILNGKETYDAVVIESFFTDSLQGIGYKLNAPTILLTAFGPGILTNYLGKE
;
A
#
# COMPACT_ATOMS: atom_id res chain seq x y z
N MET A 1 -29.24 26.56 -45.46
CA MET A 1 -29.83 27.79 -46.04
C MET A 1 -29.28 28.98 -45.26
N GLY A 2 -28.95 30.09 -45.92
CA GLY A 2 -28.41 31.27 -45.23
C GLY A 2 -29.51 32.06 -44.51
N GLY A 3 -29.28 32.40 -43.24
CA GLY A 3 -30.17 33.23 -42.43
C GLY A 3 -29.42 34.40 -41.81
N ASN A 4 -29.83 35.64 -42.09
CA ASN A 4 -29.19 36.84 -41.56
C ASN A 4 -29.42 36.97 -40.04
N LEU A 5 -28.39 36.71 -39.25
CA LEU A 5 -28.33 37.17 -37.85
C LEU A 5 -28.12 38.69 -37.82
N LYS A 6 -29.23 39.43 -37.95
CA LYS A 6 -29.25 40.86 -37.61
C LYS A 6 -28.93 41.01 -36.13
N SER A 7 -27.96 41.84 -35.80
CA SER A 7 -27.63 42.23 -34.43
C SER A 7 -28.84 42.87 -33.74
N LYS A 8 -29.49 42.14 -32.85
CA LYS A 8 -30.35 42.75 -31.81
C LYS A 8 -29.44 43.25 -30.70
N GLU A 9 -29.55 44.53 -30.36
CA GLU A 9 -28.92 45.03 -29.14
C GLU A 9 -29.57 44.35 -27.92
N LEU A 10 -28.75 43.97 -26.94
CA LEU A 10 -29.21 43.35 -25.70
C LEU A 10 -29.93 44.38 -24.81
N PRO A 11 -31.01 43.98 -24.11
CA PRO A 11 -31.74 44.86 -23.20
C PRO A 11 -30.85 45.52 -22.14
N GLN A 12 -31.19 46.76 -21.76
CA GLN A 12 -30.38 47.56 -20.84
C GLN A 12 -30.16 46.90 -19.47
N ALA A 13 -31.12 46.12 -18.97
CA ALA A 13 -31.02 45.40 -17.70
C ALA A 13 -29.91 44.32 -17.69
N THR A 14 -29.54 43.76 -18.85
CA THR A 14 -28.46 42.77 -18.96
C THR A 14 -27.06 43.41 -18.75
N ARG A 15 -26.95 44.75 -18.79
CA ARG A 15 -25.66 45.45 -18.64
C ARG A 15 -25.15 45.56 -17.19
N GLU A 16 -25.91 45.15 -16.19
CA GLU A 16 -25.53 45.33 -14.77
C GLU A 16 -24.91 44.09 -14.09
N ALA A 17 -24.80 42.97 -14.81
CA ALA A 17 -24.11 41.75 -14.36
C ALA A 17 -22.62 41.66 -14.80
N ILE A 18 -21.95 42.81 -14.97
CA ILE A 18 -20.54 42.87 -15.39
C ILE A 18 -19.64 42.25 -14.31
N LEU A 19 -18.96 41.14 -14.63
CA LEU A 19 -17.84 40.63 -13.83
C LEU A 19 -16.77 41.72 -13.71
N ARG A 20 -16.39 42.03 -12.47
CA ARG A 20 -15.39 43.06 -12.15
C ARG A 20 -13.96 42.51 -12.20
N GLU A 21 -13.84 41.20 -12.20
CA GLU A 21 -12.62 40.43 -12.37
C GLU A 21 -12.05 40.57 -13.79
N ASN A 22 -10.72 40.59 -13.88
CA ASN A 22 -10.02 40.40 -15.14
C ASN A 22 -9.99 38.92 -15.51
N VAL A 23 -10.36 38.60 -16.75
CA VAL A 23 -10.44 37.23 -17.29
C VAL A 23 -9.26 37.01 -18.24
N LEU A 24 -8.44 35.99 -17.98
CA LEU A 24 -7.44 35.51 -18.92
C LEU A 24 -8.03 34.34 -19.72
N TRP A 25 -8.14 34.49 -21.04
CA TRP A 25 -8.72 33.47 -21.92
C TRP A 25 -7.70 33.00 -22.95
N LYS A 26 -7.42 31.68 -22.97
CA LYS A 26 -6.70 31.04 -24.08
C LYS A 26 -7.65 30.92 -25.28
N PHE A 27 -7.39 31.66 -26.35
CA PHE A 27 -8.15 31.62 -27.60
C PHE A 27 -7.21 31.84 -28.79
N GLU A 28 -7.40 31.10 -29.89
CA GLU A 28 -6.42 31.04 -31.00
C GLU A 28 -6.54 32.18 -32.00
N GLU A 29 -7.71 32.83 -32.06
CA GLU A 29 -8.02 33.93 -32.97
C GLU A 29 -8.13 35.26 -32.22
N ASP A 30 -8.16 36.37 -32.95
CA ASP A 30 -8.56 37.65 -32.37
C ASP A 30 -10.09 37.69 -32.23
N LEU A 31 -10.60 38.29 -31.14
CA LEU A 31 -12.03 38.39 -30.86
C LEU A 31 -12.49 39.87 -30.94
N PRO A 32 -13.01 40.32 -32.09
CA PRO A 32 -13.49 41.70 -32.25
C PRO A 32 -14.60 42.02 -31.23
N GLY A 33 -14.48 43.16 -30.55
CA GLY A 33 -15.44 43.57 -29.53
C GLY A 33 -15.30 42.90 -28.17
N LYS A 34 -14.18 42.22 -27.85
CA LYS A 34 -13.94 41.67 -26.51
C LYS A 34 -14.08 42.76 -25.41
N PRO A 35 -14.70 42.46 -24.25
CA PRO A 35 -14.73 43.39 -23.11
C PRO A 35 -13.33 43.78 -22.63
N GLN A 36 -13.17 44.98 -22.08
CA GLN A 36 -11.86 45.50 -21.65
C GLN A 36 -11.18 44.66 -20.56
N ASN A 37 -11.97 43.98 -19.71
CA ASN A 37 -11.46 43.08 -18.66
C ASN A 37 -11.14 41.66 -19.16
N VAL A 38 -11.45 41.32 -20.41
CA VAL A 38 -11.14 40.01 -21.01
C VAL A 38 -9.86 40.14 -21.83
N GLU A 39 -8.78 39.48 -21.41
CA GLU A 39 -7.51 39.47 -22.14
C GLU A 39 -7.23 38.10 -22.77
N ILE A 40 -6.92 38.13 -24.07
CA ILE A 40 -6.80 36.93 -24.91
C ILE A 40 -5.35 36.68 -25.29
N ARG A 41 -4.93 35.41 -25.24
CA ARG A 41 -3.65 34.93 -25.78
C ARG A 41 -3.83 33.55 -26.41
N LYS A 42 -3.07 33.27 -27.48
CA LYS A 42 -3.02 31.94 -28.11
C LYS A 42 -2.43 30.87 -27.16
N TRP A 43 -1.53 31.28 -26.27
CA TRP A 43 -0.91 30.44 -25.23
C TRP A 43 -0.84 31.16 -23.88
N LEU A 44 -0.97 30.42 -22.78
CA LEU A 44 -0.93 30.91 -21.40
C LEU A 44 -0.21 29.89 -20.49
N PRO A 45 0.68 30.31 -19.58
CA PRO A 45 1.36 29.43 -18.62
C PRO A 45 0.43 29.04 -17.46
N GLN A 46 -0.41 28.02 -17.68
CA GLN A 46 -1.51 27.64 -16.78
C GLN A 46 -1.07 27.41 -15.32
N GLN A 47 0.01 26.67 -15.07
CA GLN A 47 0.46 26.36 -13.71
C GLN A 47 0.99 27.57 -12.93
N ASP A 48 1.55 28.57 -13.63
CA ASP A 48 2.07 29.81 -13.03
C ASP A 48 0.95 30.83 -12.79
N ILE A 49 -0.01 30.90 -13.72
CA ILE A 49 -1.25 31.66 -13.53
C ILE A 49 -2.02 31.13 -12.33
N LEU A 50 -2.26 29.81 -12.25
CA LEU A 50 -2.94 29.19 -11.10
C LEU A 50 -2.16 29.37 -9.79
N ALA A 51 -0.84 29.58 -9.82
CA ALA A 51 -0.03 29.87 -8.64
C ALA A 51 -0.12 31.35 -8.19
N HIS A 52 -0.63 32.24 -9.04
CA HIS A 52 -0.66 33.67 -8.77
C HIS A 52 -1.78 34.04 -7.77
N PRO A 53 -1.50 34.76 -6.67
CA PRO A 53 -2.43 34.91 -5.55
C PRO A 53 -3.75 35.64 -5.87
N ASN A 54 -3.81 36.37 -6.98
CA ASN A 54 -5.02 37.07 -7.42
C ASN A 54 -5.98 36.19 -8.26
N VAL A 55 -5.64 34.95 -8.59
CA VAL A 55 -6.54 34.05 -9.33
C VAL A 55 -7.59 33.48 -8.39
N LYS A 56 -8.84 33.94 -8.56
CA LYS A 56 -10.00 33.53 -7.74
C LYS A 56 -10.64 32.21 -8.19
N LEU A 57 -10.56 31.91 -9.48
CA LEU A 57 -11.36 30.89 -10.15
C LEU A 57 -10.67 30.43 -11.45
N PHE A 58 -10.78 29.16 -11.77
CA PHE A 58 -10.45 28.61 -13.08
C PHE A 58 -11.71 28.15 -13.83
N ILE A 59 -11.90 28.62 -15.07
CA ILE A 59 -12.94 28.12 -15.98
C ILE A 59 -12.28 27.14 -16.96
N THR A 60 -12.81 25.93 -17.07
CA THR A 60 -12.20 24.85 -17.86
C THR A 60 -13.24 23.84 -18.35
N HIS A 61 -12.86 22.91 -19.21
CA HIS A 61 -13.70 21.76 -19.58
C HIS A 61 -13.71 20.66 -18.49
N GLY A 62 -12.80 20.71 -17.51
CA GLY A 62 -12.76 19.76 -16.39
C GLY A 62 -11.93 18.49 -16.64
N GLY A 63 -10.94 18.54 -17.53
CA GLY A 63 -9.98 17.45 -17.73
C GLY A 63 -9.18 17.17 -16.44
N LEU A 64 -8.73 15.92 -16.27
CA LEU A 64 -8.09 15.47 -15.03
C LEU A 64 -6.89 16.33 -14.60
N LEU A 65 -5.99 16.65 -15.54
CA LEU A 65 -4.79 17.46 -15.27
C LEU A 65 -5.15 18.88 -14.82
N SER A 66 -5.99 19.57 -15.58
CA SER A 66 -6.53 20.90 -15.24
C SER A 66 -7.17 20.94 -13.85
N THR A 67 -7.90 19.87 -13.49
CA THR A 67 -8.54 19.72 -12.17
C THR A 67 -7.50 19.59 -11.05
N VAL A 68 -6.49 18.73 -11.25
CA VAL A 68 -5.41 18.50 -10.27
C VAL A 68 -4.51 19.72 -10.11
N GLU A 69 -4.19 20.43 -11.19
CA GLU A 69 -3.40 21.67 -11.15
C GLU A 69 -4.10 22.76 -10.35
N SER A 70 -5.39 23.01 -10.63
CA SER A 70 -6.21 23.99 -9.90
C SER A 70 -6.28 23.68 -8.41
N LEU A 71 -6.55 22.42 -8.06
CA LEU A 71 -6.54 21.95 -6.68
C LEU A 71 -5.17 22.05 -6.02
N SER A 72 -4.08 21.80 -6.75
CA SER A 72 -2.72 21.91 -6.19
C SER A 72 -2.39 23.32 -5.71
N ARG A 73 -3.03 24.35 -6.29
CA ARG A 73 -2.90 25.77 -5.92
C ARG A 73 -4.05 26.31 -5.06
N GLY A 74 -5.09 25.51 -4.83
CA GLY A 74 -6.27 25.92 -4.04
C GLY A 74 -7.25 26.82 -4.79
N VAL A 75 -7.26 26.75 -6.12
CA VAL A 75 -8.18 27.51 -6.99
C VAL A 75 -9.42 26.64 -7.30
N PRO A 76 -10.65 27.12 -7.00
CA PRO A 76 -11.89 26.40 -7.31
C PRO A 76 -12.25 26.50 -8.81
N ILE A 77 -13.23 25.71 -9.26
CA ILE A 77 -13.41 25.39 -10.68
C ILE A 77 -14.86 25.56 -11.18
N VAL A 78 -15.08 26.33 -12.25
CA VAL A 78 -16.31 26.23 -13.06
C VAL A 78 -15.99 25.38 -14.30
N GLY A 79 -16.69 24.26 -14.42
CA GLY A 79 -16.43 23.27 -15.46
C GLY A 79 -17.55 23.15 -16.48
N ILE A 80 -17.17 23.15 -17.76
CA ILE A 80 -18.07 22.97 -18.91
C ILE A 80 -17.67 21.67 -19.62
N PRO A 81 -18.06 20.48 -19.11
CA PRO A 81 -17.63 19.20 -19.68
C PRO A 81 -18.24 18.95 -21.06
N VAL A 82 -17.39 18.62 -22.03
CA VAL A 82 -17.74 18.37 -23.43
C VAL A 82 -17.65 16.87 -23.78
N PHE A 83 -16.57 16.17 -23.41
CA PHE A 83 -16.41 14.74 -23.72
C PHE A 83 -15.47 13.99 -22.74
N GLY A 84 -15.39 12.67 -22.87
CA GLY A 84 -14.44 11.85 -22.10
C GLY A 84 -14.71 11.81 -20.58
N ASP A 85 -13.65 11.91 -19.77
CA ASP A 85 -13.68 11.83 -18.31
C ASP A 85 -14.19 13.12 -17.63
N GLN A 86 -14.27 14.22 -18.38
CA GLN A 86 -14.60 15.57 -17.93
C GLN A 86 -15.89 15.63 -17.09
N ALA A 87 -16.95 14.98 -17.58
CA ALA A 87 -18.25 14.95 -16.90
C ALA A 87 -18.24 14.12 -15.60
N LEU A 88 -17.24 13.26 -15.38
CA LEU A 88 -17.03 12.56 -14.11
C LEU A 88 -16.21 13.43 -13.14
N ASN A 89 -15.17 14.09 -13.63
CA ASN A 89 -14.34 14.99 -12.83
C ASN A 89 -15.15 16.17 -12.28
N MET A 90 -15.97 16.81 -13.12
CA MET A 90 -16.80 17.94 -12.66
C MET A 90 -17.95 17.52 -11.73
N ARG A 91 -18.48 16.30 -11.86
CA ARG A 91 -19.39 15.74 -10.85
C ARG A 91 -18.69 15.50 -9.50
N LYS A 92 -17.44 15.04 -9.50
CA LYS A 92 -16.62 14.97 -8.26
C LYS A 92 -16.35 16.37 -7.69
N ALA A 93 -16.05 17.36 -8.52
CA ALA A 93 -15.79 18.74 -8.07
C ALA A 93 -17.02 19.37 -7.39
N ALA A 94 -18.20 19.15 -7.96
CA ALA A 94 -19.47 19.53 -7.33
C ALA A 94 -19.72 18.76 -6.02
N SER A 95 -19.61 17.43 -6.03
CA SER A 95 -19.92 16.62 -4.84
C SER A 95 -18.95 16.82 -3.67
N HIS A 96 -17.75 17.35 -3.92
CA HIS A 96 -16.74 17.66 -2.90
C HIS A 96 -16.69 19.16 -2.52
N GLY A 97 -17.54 19.99 -3.13
CA GLY A 97 -17.70 21.41 -2.81
C GLY A 97 -16.58 22.34 -3.29
N TYR A 98 -15.83 21.99 -4.34
CA TYR A 98 -14.76 22.84 -4.90
C TYR A 98 -14.98 23.28 -6.35
N GLY A 99 -16.11 22.91 -6.96
CA GLY A 99 -16.47 23.39 -8.29
C GLY A 99 -17.95 23.32 -8.61
N ILE A 100 -18.34 23.93 -9.73
CA ILE A 100 -19.69 23.89 -10.31
C ILE A 100 -19.58 23.31 -11.72
N SER A 101 -20.52 22.43 -12.10
CA SER A 101 -20.57 21.79 -13.41
C SER A 101 -21.74 22.35 -14.22
N ILE A 102 -21.48 22.91 -15.40
CA ILE A 102 -22.49 23.36 -16.36
C ILE A 102 -22.44 22.40 -17.57
N PRO A 103 -23.41 21.49 -17.76
CA PRO A 103 -23.42 20.59 -18.92
C PRO A 103 -23.39 21.40 -20.23
N TYR A 104 -22.56 21.01 -21.20
CA TYR A 104 -22.36 21.79 -22.43
C TYR A 104 -23.65 21.99 -23.23
N ASN A 105 -24.51 20.97 -23.32
CA ASN A 105 -25.85 21.03 -23.92
C ASN A 105 -26.86 21.93 -23.17
N GLU A 106 -26.52 22.38 -21.97
CA GLU A 106 -27.33 23.26 -21.13
C GLU A 106 -26.74 24.65 -20.98
N PHE A 107 -25.60 24.95 -21.62
CA PHE A 107 -24.85 26.17 -21.40
C PHE A 107 -25.61 27.42 -21.89
N THR A 108 -25.87 28.35 -20.97
CA THR A 108 -26.51 29.65 -21.24
C THR A 108 -25.78 30.77 -20.51
N GLU A 109 -25.95 32.01 -20.99
CA GLU A 109 -25.48 33.23 -20.31
C GLU A 109 -25.96 33.30 -18.85
N GLU A 110 -27.23 32.93 -18.60
CA GLU A 110 -27.82 32.86 -17.27
C GLU A 110 -27.12 31.83 -16.38
N LYS A 111 -26.95 30.57 -16.84
CA LYS A 111 -26.30 29.52 -16.03
C LYS A 111 -24.83 29.81 -15.79
N LEU A 112 -24.11 30.40 -16.75
CA LEU A 112 -22.75 30.87 -16.54
C LEU A 112 -22.72 32.01 -15.51
N SER A 113 -23.58 33.03 -15.65
CA SER A 113 -23.64 34.16 -14.73
C SER A 113 -23.94 33.72 -13.30
N ASN A 114 -24.93 32.85 -13.12
CA ASN A 114 -25.29 32.30 -11.81
C ASN A 114 -24.15 31.47 -11.21
N ALA A 115 -23.49 30.63 -12.01
CA ALA A 115 -22.33 29.85 -11.55
C ALA A 115 -21.12 30.74 -11.17
N LEU A 116 -20.88 31.82 -11.91
CA LEU A 116 -19.80 32.77 -11.60
C LEU A 116 -20.12 33.62 -10.37
N GLN A 117 -21.36 34.07 -10.20
CA GLN A 117 -21.81 34.80 -9.01
C GLN A 117 -21.72 33.94 -7.76
N GLU A 118 -22.21 32.69 -7.81
CA GLU A 118 -22.09 31.73 -6.70
C GLU A 118 -20.61 31.43 -6.39
N MET A 119 -19.80 31.13 -7.40
CA MET A 119 -18.39 30.76 -7.19
C MET A 119 -17.51 31.91 -6.67
N LEU A 120 -17.81 33.15 -7.03
CA LEU A 120 -17.06 34.34 -6.58
C LEU A 120 -17.62 34.96 -5.29
N GLY A 121 -18.91 34.79 -5.01
CA GLY A 121 -19.59 35.27 -3.80
C GLY A 121 -19.51 34.29 -2.62
N ASN A 122 -19.67 32.98 -2.88
CA ASN A 122 -19.64 31.95 -1.86
C ASN A 122 -18.20 31.49 -1.58
N SER A 123 -17.58 32.08 -0.56
CA SER A 123 -16.21 31.76 -0.14
C SER A 123 -15.96 30.28 0.17
N ALA A 124 -17.00 29.48 0.45
CA ALA A 124 -16.89 28.05 0.77
C ALA A 124 -16.13 27.25 -0.30
N TYR A 125 -16.39 27.49 -1.59
CA TYR A 125 -15.67 26.82 -2.68
C TYR A 125 -14.16 27.11 -2.63
N SER A 126 -13.79 28.37 -2.40
CA SER A 126 -12.37 28.77 -2.31
C SER A 126 -11.68 28.22 -1.06
N THR A 127 -12.39 28.16 0.06
CA THR A 127 -11.91 27.53 1.30
C THR A 127 -11.70 26.04 1.08
N ARG A 128 -12.67 25.36 0.46
CA ARG A 128 -12.64 23.92 0.19
C ARG A 128 -11.55 23.53 -0.80
N ALA A 129 -11.33 24.34 -1.84
CA ALA A 129 -10.20 24.16 -2.75
C ALA A 129 -8.85 24.30 -2.02
N LYS A 130 -8.71 25.27 -1.09
CA LYS A 130 -7.50 25.45 -0.26
C LYS A 130 -7.28 24.32 0.74
N GLU A 131 -8.34 23.81 1.37
CA GLU A 131 -8.25 22.58 2.20
C GLU A 131 -7.70 21.42 1.38
N ILE A 132 -8.26 21.17 0.19
CA ILE A 132 -7.83 20.09 -0.69
C ILE A 132 -6.40 20.34 -1.21
N SER A 133 -5.98 21.59 -1.42
CA SER A 133 -4.58 21.94 -1.72
C SER A 133 -3.63 21.52 -0.61
N VAL A 134 -3.97 21.77 0.67
CA VAL A 134 -3.16 21.34 1.82
C VAL A 134 -3.09 19.81 1.88
N LEU A 135 -4.23 19.12 1.74
CA LEU A 135 -4.27 17.64 1.73
C LEU A 135 -3.48 17.04 0.56
N LEU A 136 -3.55 17.66 -0.62
CA LEU A 136 -2.84 17.25 -1.82
C LEU A 136 -1.34 17.57 -1.73
N ASN A 137 -0.88 18.45 -0.84
CA ASN A 137 0.52 18.84 -0.71
C ASN A 137 1.23 18.28 0.55
N ASP A 138 0.54 17.93 1.63
CA ASP A 138 1.12 17.20 2.79
C ASP A 138 1.47 15.75 2.37
N LYS A 139 2.74 15.55 2.02
CA LYS A 139 3.29 14.32 1.43
C LYS A 139 4.58 13.94 2.16
N GLN A 140 4.63 12.71 2.69
CA GLN A 140 5.82 12.14 3.35
C GLN A 140 7.09 12.19 2.48
N VAL A 141 6.93 12.12 1.16
CA VAL A 141 7.99 12.16 0.14
C VAL A 141 7.44 12.91 -1.08
N LYS A 142 8.23 13.77 -1.74
CA LYS A 142 7.80 14.44 -2.98
C LYS A 142 7.48 13.38 -4.04
N GLN A 143 6.47 13.60 -4.89
CA GLN A 143 6.03 12.52 -5.80
C GLN A 143 7.10 12.14 -6.84
N ILE A 144 7.96 13.06 -7.27
CA ILE A 144 9.10 12.75 -8.17
C ILE A 144 10.22 11.96 -7.48
N ASP A 145 10.38 12.14 -6.16
CA ASP A 145 11.32 11.41 -5.30
C ASP A 145 10.74 10.05 -4.89
N LYS A 146 9.41 9.94 -4.72
CA LYS A 146 8.68 8.68 -4.50
C LYS A 146 8.69 7.83 -5.77
N ALA A 147 8.41 8.44 -6.92
CA ALA A 147 8.60 7.80 -8.22
C ALA A 147 10.06 7.40 -8.39
N GLY A 148 11.02 8.29 -8.10
CA GLY A 148 12.46 7.97 -8.09
C GLY A 148 12.80 6.76 -7.22
N TYR A 149 12.37 6.73 -5.97
CA TYR A 149 12.60 5.60 -5.06
C TYR A 149 12.04 4.28 -5.61
N TRP A 150 10.84 4.24 -6.19
CA TRP A 150 10.30 3.01 -6.77
C TRP A 150 10.96 2.66 -8.11
N ILE A 151 11.30 3.67 -8.92
CA ILE A 151 12.14 3.55 -10.11
C ILE A 151 13.46 2.89 -9.73
N GLU A 152 14.05 3.22 -8.57
CA GLU A 152 15.29 2.70 -8.00
C GLU A 152 15.18 1.41 -7.16
N TYR A 153 14.05 1.12 -6.54
CA TYR A 153 13.87 -0.10 -5.75
C TYR A 153 13.79 -1.32 -6.68
N VAL A 154 13.11 -1.14 -7.81
CA VAL A 154 12.94 -2.19 -8.82
C VAL A 154 14.25 -2.38 -9.65
N ILE A 155 15.14 -1.37 -9.71
CA ILE A 155 16.59 -1.53 -10.03
C ILE A 155 17.22 -2.51 -9.03
N ARG A 156 17.34 -2.07 -7.77
CA ARG A 156 18.19 -2.68 -6.72
C ARG A 156 17.86 -4.16 -6.50
N HIS A 157 16.61 -4.54 -6.72
CA HIS A 157 16.12 -5.90 -6.51
C HIS A 157 15.88 -6.68 -7.81
N LYS A 158 16.61 -6.34 -8.88
CA LYS A 158 16.64 -7.05 -10.16
C LYS A 158 15.23 -7.32 -10.70
N GLY A 159 14.45 -6.24 -10.84
CA GLY A 159 13.05 -6.29 -11.23
C GLY A 159 12.06 -6.45 -10.06
N ALA A 160 12.53 -6.47 -8.81
CA ALA A 160 11.73 -6.69 -7.58
C ALA A 160 10.69 -7.83 -7.72
N PRO A 161 11.12 -9.08 -8.02
CA PRO A 161 10.22 -10.18 -8.34
C PRO A 161 9.27 -10.58 -7.20
N HIS A 162 9.59 -10.19 -5.96
CA HIS A 162 8.72 -10.35 -4.79
C HIS A 162 7.49 -9.43 -4.80
N LEU A 163 7.55 -8.28 -5.47
CA LEU A 163 6.42 -7.35 -5.63
C LEU A 163 5.52 -7.71 -6.84
N ARG A 164 5.88 -8.74 -7.61
CA ARG A 164 5.18 -9.11 -8.85
C ARG A 164 4.12 -10.18 -8.64
N VAL A 165 2.95 -9.98 -9.26
CA VAL A 165 2.12 -11.11 -9.70
C VAL A 165 2.88 -11.82 -10.85
N LYS A 166 2.85 -13.15 -10.88
CA LYS A 166 3.99 -13.96 -11.34
C LYS A 166 4.24 -14.02 -12.88
N GLN A 167 4.95 -13.03 -13.44
CA GLN A 167 5.77 -13.05 -14.69
C GLN A 167 6.89 -11.93 -14.63
N ALA A 168 7.93 -11.91 -15.50
CA ALA A 168 9.27 -11.27 -15.27
C ALA A 168 9.61 -10.07 -16.24
N ASN A 169 10.80 -9.39 -16.36
CA ASN A 169 12.19 -9.54 -15.85
C ASN A 169 12.83 -8.26 -15.19
N LYS A 170 13.87 -7.59 -15.75
CA LYS A 170 15.05 -6.92 -15.07
C LYS A 170 15.65 -5.73 -15.92
N ILE A 171 16.69 -4.93 -15.59
CA ILE A 171 17.72 -4.86 -14.49
C ILE A 171 18.37 -3.45 -14.28
N PHE A 172 19.00 -3.22 -13.10
CA PHE A 172 20.14 -2.33 -12.68
C PHE A 172 20.69 -1.15 -13.56
N THR A 173 21.00 0.08 -13.07
CA THR A 173 21.73 0.53 -11.83
C THR A 173 21.55 2.03 -11.36
N PHE A 174 21.11 2.28 -10.10
CA PHE A 174 21.43 3.44 -9.17
C PHE A 174 20.88 4.89 -9.48
N LEU A 175 20.98 5.98 -8.66
CA LEU A 175 20.93 6.36 -7.19
C LEU A 175 20.93 7.94 -7.10
N ILE A 176 20.89 8.79 -6.03
CA ILE A 176 20.93 8.78 -4.53
C ILE A 176 20.23 10.08 -3.93
N CYS A 177 20.58 10.63 -2.74
CA CYS A 177 19.70 11.50 -1.90
C CYS A 177 20.37 12.61 -1.03
N ARG A 178 19.56 13.54 -0.44
CA ARG A 178 19.75 14.12 0.93
C ARG A 178 18.42 14.61 1.57
N ILE A 179 18.41 14.88 2.89
CA ILE A 179 17.21 15.01 3.76
C ILE A 179 17.21 16.32 4.58
N ILE A 180 16.02 16.86 4.93
CA ILE A 180 15.80 17.90 5.96
C ILE A 180 14.62 17.49 6.87
N SER A 181 14.68 17.81 8.17
CA SER A 181 13.67 17.46 9.19
C SER A 181 12.74 18.63 9.56
N PHE A 182 11.53 18.32 10.04
CA PHE A 182 10.60 19.29 10.65
C PHE A 182 10.24 18.89 12.09
N ARG A 183 9.81 19.87 12.90
CA ARG A 183 9.42 19.68 14.32
C ARG A 183 7.95 19.27 14.42
N ALA A 184 7.63 18.36 15.34
CA ALA A 184 6.27 17.99 15.71
C ALA A 184 5.90 18.51 17.10
N ASN A 185 4.60 18.74 17.34
CA ASN A 185 4.07 19.03 18.67
C ASN A 185 3.78 17.72 19.43
N ALA A 186 3.95 17.74 20.75
CA ALA A 186 3.76 16.61 21.65
C ALA A 186 2.27 16.21 21.82
N ALA A 187 1.71 15.51 20.84
CA ALA A 187 0.35 14.98 20.93
C ALA A 187 0.21 13.91 22.04
N LYS A 188 -1.00 13.74 22.54
CA LYS A 188 -1.38 12.82 23.62
C LYS A 188 -2.18 11.63 23.07
N ILE A 189 -1.66 10.42 23.26
CA ILE A 189 -2.06 9.20 22.55
C ILE A 189 -2.50 8.14 23.59
N LEU A 190 -3.61 7.44 23.33
CA LEU A 190 -3.97 6.22 24.04
C LEU A 190 -3.79 5.01 23.11
N PHE A 191 -3.09 3.97 23.56
CA PHE A 191 -3.09 2.65 22.93
C PHE A 191 -3.76 1.65 23.88
N VAL A 192 -4.70 0.85 23.39
CA VAL A 192 -5.28 -0.30 24.12
C VAL A 192 -4.94 -1.62 23.41
N SER A 193 -4.19 -2.50 24.09
CA SER A 193 -3.86 -3.86 23.64
C SER A 193 -4.62 -4.88 24.49
N PRO A 194 -5.67 -5.52 23.94
CA PRO A 194 -6.53 -6.45 24.65
C PRO A 194 -6.02 -7.91 24.62
N ILE A 195 -5.00 -8.22 23.81
CA ILE A 195 -4.50 -9.59 23.69
C ILE A 195 -3.31 -9.78 24.63
N GLY A 196 -3.54 -10.41 25.79
CA GLY A 196 -2.55 -10.58 26.86
C GLY A 196 -1.41 -11.57 26.58
N THR A 197 -0.99 -11.73 25.33
CA THR A 197 0.12 -12.62 24.91
C THR A 197 1.36 -11.84 24.49
N HIS A 198 2.54 -12.46 24.64
CA HIS A 198 3.82 -11.76 24.45
C HIS A 198 4.06 -11.26 23.02
N SER A 199 3.57 -11.96 21.99
CA SER A 199 3.72 -11.54 20.59
C SER A 199 2.97 -10.24 20.30
N HIS A 200 1.75 -10.12 20.79
CA HIS A 200 0.91 -8.91 20.64
C HIS A 200 1.50 -7.74 21.41
N TYR A 201 1.84 -7.94 22.69
CA TYR A 201 2.54 -6.95 23.51
C TYR A 201 3.81 -6.42 22.84
N THR A 202 4.64 -7.29 22.24
CA THR A 202 5.92 -6.87 21.66
C THR A 202 5.72 -5.90 20.48
N VAL A 203 4.69 -6.11 19.64
CA VAL A 203 4.34 -5.20 18.54
C VAL A 203 3.77 -3.88 19.07
N GLY A 204 2.80 -3.94 20.00
CA GLY A 204 2.19 -2.75 20.59
C GLY A 204 3.19 -1.89 21.37
N TYR A 205 3.99 -2.52 22.24
CA TYR A 205 5.04 -1.87 23.03
C TYR A 205 6.07 -1.16 22.15
N SER A 206 6.48 -1.77 21.03
CA SER A 206 7.42 -1.17 20.07
C SER A 206 6.87 0.11 19.44
N LEU A 207 5.56 0.16 19.14
CA LEU A 207 4.91 1.37 18.62
C LEU A 207 4.82 2.47 19.70
N VAL A 208 4.32 2.17 20.90
CA VAL A 208 4.15 3.19 21.95
C VAL A 208 5.48 3.74 22.47
N LYS A 209 6.50 2.88 22.63
CA LYS A 209 7.87 3.28 22.98
C LYS A 209 8.45 4.24 21.93
N GLY A 210 8.27 3.93 20.65
CA GLY A 210 8.74 4.78 19.56
C GLY A 210 7.99 6.11 19.46
N LEU A 211 6.68 6.13 19.72
CA LEU A 211 5.89 7.37 19.80
C LEU A 211 6.32 8.24 21.00
N ALA A 212 6.55 7.65 22.16
CA ALA A 212 7.03 8.35 23.35
C ALA A 212 8.43 8.98 23.15
N VAL A 213 9.33 8.27 22.45
CA VAL A 213 10.65 8.76 22.01
C VAL A 213 10.55 9.88 20.96
N ARG A 214 9.48 9.92 20.14
CA ARG A 214 9.18 11.07 19.25
C ARG A 214 8.61 12.29 19.99
N GLY A 215 8.43 12.19 21.32
CA GLY A 215 7.97 13.28 22.19
C GLY A 215 6.47 13.29 22.46
N HIS A 216 5.71 12.27 22.03
CA HIS A 216 4.29 12.15 22.36
C HIS A 216 4.08 11.70 23.80
N GLN A 217 3.01 12.15 24.44
CA GLN A 217 2.55 11.59 25.72
C GLN A 217 1.71 10.36 25.43
N VAL A 218 2.15 9.17 25.82
CA VAL A 218 1.49 7.92 25.43
C VAL A 218 0.99 7.15 26.65
N THR A 219 -0.32 6.95 26.76
CA THR A 219 -0.92 5.99 27.69
C THR A 219 -1.03 4.64 26.98
N PHE A 220 -0.52 3.56 27.57
CA PHE A 220 -0.60 2.20 27.02
C PHE A 220 -1.33 1.26 27.99
N ALA A 221 -2.58 0.92 27.69
CA ALA A 221 -3.35 -0.07 28.43
C ALA A 221 -3.02 -1.48 27.91
N SER A 222 -2.47 -2.34 28.77
CA SER A 222 -2.02 -3.68 28.38
C SER A 222 -1.94 -4.64 29.57
N ALA A 223 -1.97 -5.94 29.29
CA ALA A 223 -1.85 -7.03 30.27
C ALA A 223 -0.42 -7.28 30.81
N PHE A 224 0.49 -6.31 30.67
CA PHE A 224 1.90 -6.42 31.06
C PHE A 224 2.37 -5.12 31.70
N GLU A 225 3.19 -5.26 32.75
CA GLU A 225 3.79 -4.14 33.50
C GLU A 225 5.04 -3.58 32.80
N GLU A 226 5.37 -2.32 33.09
CA GLU A 226 6.59 -1.68 32.61
C GLU A 226 7.84 -2.29 33.27
N ARG A 227 8.84 -2.69 32.47
CA ARG A 227 10.09 -3.27 32.98
C ARG A 227 11.23 -2.26 33.12
N GLU A 228 11.23 -1.24 32.27
CA GLU A 228 12.21 -0.16 32.21
C GLU A 228 11.42 1.13 31.91
N PRO A 229 11.55 2.20 32.71
CA PRO A 229 10.72 3.40 32.57
C PRO A 229 11.06 4.18 31.29
N VAL A 230 10.08 4.37 30.41
CA VAL A 230 10.24 5.16 29.18
C VAL A 230 9.68 6.57 29.37
N GLN A 231 10.49 7.60 29.10
CA GLN A 231 10.04 8.99 29.19
C GLN A 231 8.83 9.24 28.26
N ASN A 232 7.81 9.91 28.79
CA ASN A 232 6.51 10.18 28.16
C ASN A 232 5.59 8.95 27.96
N LEU A 233 5.96 7.75 28.43
CA LEU A 233 5.09 6.58 28.46
C LEU A 233 4.40 6.44 29.84
N LYS A 234 3.14 6.00 29.85
CA LYS A 234 2.34 5.67 31.04
C LYS A 234 1.65 4.33 30.80
N ILE A 235 2.12 3.26 31.42
CA ILE A 235 1.46 1.95 31.31
C ILE A 235 0.29 1.84 32.30
N VAL A 236 -0.88 1.44 31.79
CA VAL A 236 -2.09 1.12 32.55
C VAL A 236 -2.22 -0.40 32.55
N TYR A 237 -1.79 -1.02 33.65
CA TYR A 237 -1.71 -2.48 33.76
C TYR A 237 -3.11 -3.10 33.94
N LEU A 238 -3.55 -3.84 32.93
CA LEU A 238 -4.82 -4.57 32.90
C LEU A 238 -4.64 -5.94 33.57
N LYS A 239 -4.70 -5.94 34.90
CA LYS A 239 -4.44 -7.11 35.75
C LYS A 239 -5.48 -8.22 35.59
N ASP A 240 -6.74 -7.87 35.43
CA ASP A 240 -7.82 -8.86 35.27
C ASP A 240 -7.75 -9.49 33.87
N LEU A 241 -7.35 -8.71 32.85
CA LEU A 241 -7.05 -9.21 31.50
C LEU A 241 -5.85 -10.16 31.48
N LYS A 242 -4.78 -9.82 32.21
CA LYS A 242 -3.59 -10.66 32.38
C LYS A 242 -3.96 -12.01 32.99
N LYS A 243 -4.71 -11.98 34.09
CA LYS A 243 -5.22 -13.19 34.77
C LYS A 243 -6.09 -14.05 33.84
N GLN A 244 -7.10 -13.47 33.17
CA GLN A 244 -7.96 -14.24 32.27
C GLN A 244 -7.20 -14.85 31.09
N THR A 245 -6.21 -14.15 30.54
CA THR A 245 -5.37 -14.69 29.46
C THR A 245 -4.57 -15.91 29.94
N GLU A 246 -4.02 -15.86 31.14
CA GLU A 246 -3.32 -17.01 31.74
C GLU A 246 -4.28 -18.19 31.97
N GLU A 247 -5.41 -17.95 32.65
CA GLU A 247 -6.39 -18.98 32.99
C GLU A 247 -7.03 -19.66 31.77
N ARG A 248 -7.35 -18.92 30.71
CA ARG A 248 -8.02 -19.44 29.50
C ARG A 248 -7.05 -20.00 28.45
N TYR A 249 -5.88 -19.39 28.27
CA TYR A 249 -5.04 -19.61 27.08
C TYR A 249 -3.69 -20.28 27.37
N LEU A 250 -3.19 -20.26 28.61
CA LEU A 250 -1.84 -20.75 28.95
C LEU A 250 -1.83 -21.97 29.92
N THR A 251 -3.01 -22.40 30.39
CA THR A 251 -3.23 -23.57 31.27
C THR A 251 -3.44 -24.89 30.51
N LYS A 252 -4.07 -24.86 29.34
CA LYS A 252 -4.35 -26.06 28.53
C LYS A 252 -3.14 -26.38 27.64
N SER A 253 -2.72 -27.64 27.63
CA SER A 253 -1.65 -28.11 26.74
C SER A 253 -2.13 -28.09 25.29
N ILE A 254 -1.42 -27.33 24.45
CA ILE A 254 -1.69 -27.23 23.01
C ILE A 254 -1.30 -28.51 22.25
N PHE A 255 -0.64 -29.46 22.94
CA PHE A 255 -0.20 -30.75 22.40
C PHE A 255 -1.17 -31.90 22.68
N ASP A 256 -2.30 -31.64 23.34
CA ASP A 256 -3.31 -32.67 23.72
C ASP A 256 -4.19 -33.11 22.52
N VAL A 257 -3.60 -33.12 21.33
CA VAL A 257 -4.23 -33.46 20.04
C VAL A 257 -4.79 -34.90 20.04
N ALA A 258 -4.35 -35.76 20.95
CA ALA A 258 -4.88 -37.11 21.15
C ALA A 258 -6.38 -37.15 21.50
N ASN A 259 -6.96 -36.05 21.99
CA ASN A 259 -8.39 -35.92 22.28
C ASN A 259 -9.19 -35.23 21.15
N VAL A 260 -8.55 -34.87 20.02
CA VAL A 260 -9.23 -34.25 18.88
C VAL A 260 -9.86 -35.35 18.02
N PRO A 261 -11.19 -35.36 17.81
CA PRO A 261 -11.85 -36.43 17.05
C PRO A 261 -11.40 -36.40 15.58
N PRO A 262 -11.26 -37.55 14.88
CA PRO A 262 -10.68 -37.60 13.53
C PRO A 262 -11.34 -36.67 12.49
N ILE A 263 -12.64 -36.39 12.64
CA ILE A 263 -13.35 -35.42 11.78
C ILE A 263 -12.79 -34.00 11.88
N ALA A 264 -12.31 -33.57 13.06
CA ALA A 264 -11.69 -32.27 13.28
C ALA A 264 -10.23 -32.19 12.78
N MET A 265 -9.64 -33.32 12.36
CA MET A 265 -8.35 -33.36 11.67
C MET A 265 -8.47 -33.16 10.15
N ILE A 266 -9.70 -33.11 9.61
CA ILE A 266 -9.96 -32.76 8.21
C ILE A 266 -9.65 -31.25 8.02
N PRO A 267 -8.81 -30.83 7.05
CA PRO A 267 -8.39 -29.43 6.94
C PRO A 267 -9.53 -28.41 6.89
N LEU A 268 -10.60 -28.66 6.13
CA LEU A 268 -11.78 -27.79 6.09
C LEU A 268 -12.46 -27.66 7.46
N VAL A 269 -12.55 -28.76 8.23
CA VAL A 269 -13.19 -28.77 9.55
C VAL A 269 -12.29 -28.07 10.58
N ALA A 270 -10.97 -28.27 10.51
CA ALA A 270 -10.00 -27.56 11.35
C ALA A 270 -10.02 -26.04 11.06
N GLU A 271 -10.00 -25.64 9.79
CA GLU A 271 -10.07 -24.24 9.37
C GLU A 271 -11.40 -23.57 9.79
N ILE A 272 -12.52 -24.31 9.77
CA ILE A 272 -13.81 -23.85 10.29
C ILE A 272 -13.84 -23.82 11.84
N ALA A 273 -13.20 -24.77 12.53
CA ALA A 273 -13.17 -24.79 14.00
C ALA A 273 -12.44 -23.58 14.61
N MET A 274 -11.52 -22.96 13.87
CA MET A 274 -10.87 -21.70 14.26
C MET A 274 -11.84 -20.50 14.31
N ILE A 275 -12.97 -20.54 13.60
CA ILE A 275 -13.95 -19.44 13.51
C ILE A 275 -14.56 -19.10 14.88
N PRO A 276 -15.27 -20.02 15.58
CA PRO A 276 -15.84 -19.71 16.89
C PRO A 276 -14.77 -19.41 17.93
N LEU A 277 -13.58 -20.04 17.86
CA LEU A 277 -12.49 -19.80 18.81
C LEU A 277 -11.94 -18.36 18.70
N VAL A 278 -11.78 -17.82 17.49
CA VAL A 278 -11.37 -16.43 17.29
C VAL A 278 -12.46 -15.44 17.72
N ALA A 279 -13.74 -15.78 17.50
CA ALA A 279 -14.86 -14.98 18.02
C ALA A 279 -14.88 -14.94 19.55
N GLU A 280 -14.71 -16.10 20.20
CA GLU A 280 -14.67 -16.23 21.67
C GLU A 280 -13.51 -15.43 22.26
N ILE A 281 -12.31 -15.54 21.66
CA ILE A 281 -11.13 -14.75 22.06
C ILE A 281 -11.40 -13.25 21.94
N GLY A 282 -11.94 -12.79 20.81
CA GLY A 282 -12.29 -11.38 20.61
C GLY A 282 -13.30 -10.88 21.64
N LEU A 283 -14.31 -11.69 21.95
CA LEU A 283 -15.36 -11.38 22.93
C LEU A 283 -14.80 -11.28 24.35
N TRP A 284 -14.23 -12.35 24.92
CA TRP A 284 -13.81 -12.31 26.33
C TRP A 284 -12.64 -11.34 26.55
N ALA A 285 -11.75 -11.16 25.56
CA ALA A 285 -10.69 -10.16 25.65
C ALA A 285 -11.26 -8.74 25.70
N SER A 286 -12.30 -8.45 24.91
CA SER A 286 -12.97 -7.14 24.92
C SER A 286 -13.78 -6.90 26.20
N GLU A 287 -14.57 -7.88 26.63
CA GLU A 287 -15.34 -7.81 27.90
C GLU A 287 -14.41 -7.63 29.10
N THR A 288 -13.29 -8.35 29.14
CA THR A 288 -12.30 -8.24 30.24
C THR A 288 -11.55 -6.92 30.17
N THR A 289 -11.19 -6.45 28.98
CA THR A 289 -10.59 -5.11 28.80
C THR A 289 -11.53 -4.01 29.29
N TYR A 290 -12.83 -4.09 28.98
CA TYR A 290 -13.81 -3.10 29.45
C TYR A 290 -14.12 -3.23 30.96
N SER A 291 -14.08 -4.43 31.56
CA SER A 291 -14.42 -4.63 32.97
C SER A 291 -13.25 -4.52 33.95
N ASP A 292 -12.00 -4.55 33.46
CA ASP A 292 -10.79 -4.32 34.26
C ASP A 292 -10.86 -2.97 34.98
N LYS A 293 -10.55 -2.97 36.29
CA LYS A 293 -10.66 -1.78 37.15
C LYS A 293 -9.76 -0.63 36.72
N ALA A 294 -8.59 -0.91 36.15
CA ALA A 294 -7.69 0.12 35.64
C ALA A 294 -8.25 0.77 34.36
N MET A 295 -8.88 -0.03 33.49
CA MET A 295 -9.58 0.51 32.31
C MET A 295 -10.84 1.29 32.70
N GLN A 296 -11.64 0.80 33.64
CA GLN A 296 -12.82 1.53 34.16
C GLN A 296 -12.45 2.88 34.78
N SER A 297 -11.36 2.93 35.56
CA SER A 297 -10.82 4.18 36.10
C SER A 297 -10.42 5.16 34.98
N LEU A 298 -9.76 4.68 33.93
CA LEU A 298 -9.41 5.47 32.75
C LEU A 298 -10.66 5.95 31.99
N LEU A 299 -11.65 5.08 31.76
CA LEU A 299 -12.91 5.39 31.07
C LEU A 299 -13.84 6.30 31.89
N SER A 300 -13.68 6.36 33.22
CA SER A 300 -14.39 7.30 34.09
C SER A 300 -13.66 8.64 34.27
N SER A 301 -12.46 8.79 33.72
CA SER A 301 -11.64 9.99 33.91
C SER A 301 -12.02 11.15 32.96
N ASN A 302 -11.59 12.35 33.34
CA ASN A 302 -11.62 13.55 32.49
C ASN A 302 -10.38 13.67 31.58
N GLU A 303 -9.63 12.58 31.35
CA GLU A 303 -8.49 12.56 30.43
C GLU A 303 -8.97 12.76 28.98
N THR A 304 -8.23 13.56 28.21
CA THR A 304 -8.40 13.74 26.76
C THR A 304 -7.24 13.12 25.99
N TYR A 305 -7.48 12.75 24.72
CA TYR A 305 -6.50 12.17 23.80
C TYR A 305 -6.71 12.72 22.38
N ASP A 306 -5.62 13.02 21.66
CA ASP A 306 -5.64 13.49 20.27
C ASP A 306 -5.92 12.35 19.27
N VAL A 307 -5.68 11.11 19.68
CA VAL A 307 -5.96 9.88 18.93
C VAL A 307 -6.05 8.68 19.89
N VAL A 308 -6.93 7.74 19.58
CA VAL A 308 -7.02 6.44 20.26
C VAL A 308 -6.65 5.34 19.27
N ILE A 309 -5.67 4.53 19.66
CA ILE A 309 -5.19 3.35 18.95
C ILE A 309 -5.75 2.12 19.65
N THR A 310 -6.41 1.22 18.94
CA THR A 310 -6.81 -0.09 19.48
C THR A 310 -6.22 -1.22 18.63
N GLU A 311 -5.83 -2.30 19.30
CA GLU A 311 -5.39 -3.51 18.61
C GLU A 311 -6.59 -4.34 18.13
N ALA A 312 -6.57 -4.72 16.85
CA ALA A 312 -7.65 -5.39 16.13
C ALA A 312 -7.35 -6.88 15.91
N PHE A 313 -8.01 -7.71 16.72
CA PHE A 313 -7.97 -9.17 16.68
C PHE A 313 -9.33 -9.74 17.14
N ALA A 314 -10.38 -9.49 16.35
CA ALA A 314 -11.81 -9.74 16.68
C ALA A 314 -12.33 -8.90 17.87
N THR A 315 -11.59 -7.84 18.19
CA THR A 315 -11.76 -6.92 19.33
C THR A 315 -12.38 -5.60 18.89
N ASP A 316 -13.15 -5.61 17.80
CA ASP A 316 -13.68 -4.44 17.11
C ASP A 316 -14.65 -3.59 17.97
N SER A 317 -15.28 -4.20 18.99
CA SER A 317 -16.11 -3.51 19.99
C SER A 317 -15.33 -2.53 20.89
N LEU A 318 -13.98 -2.65 20.95
CA LEU A 318 -13.12 -1.70 21.66
C LEU A 318 -13.03 -0.33 20.98
N GLN A 319 -13.50 -0.18 19.75
CA GLN A 319 -13.55 1.14 19.09
C GLN A 319 -14.49 2.13 19.80
N GLY A 320 -15.42 1.64 20.64
CA GLY A 320 -16.19 2.49 21.57
C GLY A 320 -15.32 3.33 22.52
N ILE A 321 -14.07 2.93 22.78
CA ILE A 321 -13.10 3.71 23.57
C ILE A 321 -12.72 5.01 22.84
N ALA A 322 -12.54 4.98 21.52
CA ALA A 322 -12.27 6.18 20.73
C ALA A 322 -13.47 7.16 20.75
N PHE A 323 -14.69 6.61 20.68
CA PHE A 323 -15.92 7.38 20.81
C PHE A 323 -16.07 8.01 22.21
N ARG A 324 -15.80 7.26 23.30
CA ARG A 324 -15.81 7.76 24.69
C ARG A 324 -14.86 8.95 24.90
N PHE A 325 -13.71 8.98 24.24
CA PHE A 325 -12.77 10.12 24.31
C PHE A 325 -12.98 11.18 23.22
N ASN A 326 -14.00 11.02 22.35
CA ASN A 326 -14.27 11.89 21.19
C ASN A 326 -13.03 12.10 20.30
N ALA A 327 -12.25 11.03 20.09
CA ALA A 327 -10.96 11.06 19.43
C ALA A 327 -10.97 10.23 18.12
N PRO A 328 -10.14 10.58 17.12
CA PRO A 328 -9.91 9.72 15.96
C PRO A 328 -9.46 8.31 16.36
N SER A 329 -10.08 7.30 15.73
CA SER A 329 -9.71 5.88 15.89
C SER A 329 -8.65 5.46 14.87
N ILE A 330 -7.62 4.73 15.33
CA ILE A 330 -6.65 3.99 14.51
C ILE A 330 -6.63 2.54 14.97
N LEU A 331 -6.62 1.59 14.04
CA LEU A 331 -6.40 0.18 14.37
C LEU A 331 -4.95 -0.24 14.12
N VAL A 332 -4.40 -1.08 15.00
CA VAL A 332 -3.14 -1.82 14.78
C VAL A 332 -3.47 -3.31 14.74
N THR A 333 -2.82 -4.10 13.88
CA THR A 333 -2.97 -5.57 13.92
C THR A 333 -1.66 -6.30 13.66
N THR A 334 -1.50 -7.44 14.32
CA THR A 334 -0.33 -8.32 14.25
C THR A 334 -0.32 -9.19 12.99
N ILE A 335 -1.49 -9.40 12.36
CA ILE A 335 -1.67 -10.15 11.11
C ILE A 335 -1.61 -9.18 9.92
N GLY A 336 -1.14 -9.66 8.77
CA GLY A 336 -1.12 -8.88 7.53
C GLY A 336 -2.46 -8.79 6.78
N PRO A 337 -2.45 -8.33 5.51
CA PRO A 337 -3.63 -8.32 4.67
C PRO A 337 -4.10 -9.75 4.37
N SER A 338 -5.39 -9.98 4.55
CA SER A 338 -6.05 -11.29 4.46
C SER A 338 -7.54 -11.07 4.26
N ILE A 339 -8.32 -12.10 3.90
CA ILE A 339 -9.78 -11.96 3.74
C ILE A 339 -10.46 -11.26 4.93
N TRP A 340 -10.02 -11.56 6.15
CA TRP A 340 -10.57 -11.01 7.39
C TRP A 340 -10.19 -9.55 7.61
N THR A 341 -8.89 -9.23 7.59
CA THR A 341 -8.38 -7.87 7.77
C THR A 341 -8.74 -6.94 6.59
N ASN A 342 -8.92 -7.50 5.40
CA ASN A 342 -9.37 -6.76 4.23
C ASN A 342 -10.86 -6.39 4.31
N TYR A 343 -11.73 -7.24 4.89
CA TYR A 343 -13.12 -6.87 5.17
C TYR A 343 -13.21 -5.65 6.12
N ILE A 344 -12.46 -5.68 7.23
CA ILE A 344 -12.42 -4.59 8.24
C ILE A 344 -12.01 -3.26 7.58
N THR A 345 -11.01 -3.29 6.70
CA THR A 345 -10.46 -2.11 6.02
C THR A 345 -11.21 -1.71 4.75
N ALA A 346 -12.25 -2.47 4.35
CA ALA A 346 -12.81 -2.43 2.99
C ALA A 346 -11.74 -2.52 1.87
N SER A 347 -10.61 -3.17 2.16
CA SER A 347 -9.60 -3.49 1.15
C SER A 347 -10.13 -4.61 0.22
N PRO A 348 -9.77 -4.57 -1.06
CA PRO A 348 -9.95 -5.67 -2.00
C PRO A 348 -9.53 -7.07 -1.48
N SER A 349 -10.47 -8.01 -1.39
CA SER A 349 -10.20 -9.44 -1.11
C SER A 349 -10.10 -10.27 -2.39
N VAL A 350 -8.95 -10.91 -2.63
CA VAL A 350 -8.64 -11.61 -3.91
C VAL A 350 -8.62 -13.13 -3.74
N TYR A 351 -9.78 -13.71 -3.44
CA TYR A 351 -9.99 -15.11 -3.03
C TYR A 351 -9.38 -16.19 -3.95
N SER A 352 -9.03 -15.86 -5.19
CA SER A 352 -8.43 -16.76 -6.16
C SER A 352 -6.96 -17.11 -5.88
N TYR A 353 -6.25 -16.29 -5.12
CA TYR A 353 -4.86 -16.52 -4.69
C TYR A 353 -4.51 -15.99 -3.29
N MET A 354 -5.33 -15.12 -2.70
CA MET A 354 -5.24 -14.75 -1.29
C MET A 354 -5.82 -15.88 -0.43
N SER A 355 -5.00 -16.43 0.47
CA SER A 355 -5.47 -17.42 1.43
C SER A 355 -5.86 -16.78 2.78
N HIS A 356 -6.74 -17.42 3.54
CA HIS A 356 -7.11 -16.94 4.88
C HIS A 356 -6.02 -17.30 5.93
N PRO A 357 -5.91 -16.56 7.05
CA PRO A 357 -4.74 -16.66 7.94
C PRO A 357 -4.49 -18.05 8.55
N PHE A 358 -5.54 -18.84 8.72
CA PHE A 358 -5.48 -20.16 9.33
C PHE A 358 -5.38 -21.30 8.30
N SER A 359 -5.37 -20.98 7.01
CA SER A 359 -5.31 -22.01 5.97
C SER A 359 -3.93 -22.60 5.83
N SER A 360 -3.89 -23.87 5.46
CA SER A 360 -2.64 -24.53 5.07
C SER A 360 -2.21 -24.22 3.62
N TYR A 361 -2.95 -23.40 2.86
CA TYR A 361 -2.70 -23.19 1.43
C TYR A 361 -1.86 -21.94 1.12
N THR A 362 -0.93 -22.07 0.17
CA THR A 362 -0.17 -20.93 -0.38
C THR A 362 -0.93 -20.27 -1.53
N GLN A 363 -0.40 -19.20 -2.13
CA GLN A 363 -0.96 -18.61 -3.36
C GLN A 363 -1.00 -19.59 -4.55
N LYS A 364 -0.28 -20.71 -4.48
CA LYS A 364 -0.40 -21.85 -5.40
C LYS A 364 -1.47 -22.81 -4.86
N MET A 365 -2.72 -22.63 -5.30
CA MET A 365 -3.85 -23.52 -5.02
C MET A 365 -4.33 -24.28 -6.26
N THR A 366 -4.58 -25.59 -6.12
CA THR A 366 -5.40 -26.37 -7.06
C THR A 366 -6.84 -25.85 -7.08
N PHE A 367 -7.66 -26.29 -8.05
CA PHE A 367 -9.08 -25.89 -8.13
C PHE A 367 -9.84 -26.18 -6.82
N CYS A 368 -9.71 -27.40 -6.28
CA CYS A 368 -10.41 -27.81 -5.06
C CYS A 368 -9.91 -27.05 -3.82
N GLN A 369 -8.61 -26.81 -3.69
CA GLN A 369 -8.05 -25.98 -2.61
C GLN A 369 -8.54 -24.53 -2.69
N ARG A 370 -8.64 -23.98 -3.90
CA ARG A 370 -9.15 -22.62 -4.15
C ARG A 370 -10.64 -22.52 -3.82
N LEU A 371 -11.43 -23.55 -4.15
CA LEU A 371 -12.85 -23.62 -3.80
C LEU A 371 -13.05 -23.70 -2.28
N ILE A 372 -12.28 -24.56 -1.59
CA ILE A 372 -12.25 -24.61 -0.12
C ILE A 372 -11.89 -23.24 0.46
N ASN A 373 -10.83 -22.59 -0.04
CA ASN A 373 -10.42 -21.27 0.40
C ASN A 373 -11.53 -20.22 0.20
N ILE A 374 -12.22 -20.20 -0.94
CA ILE A 374 -13.36 -19.31 -1.21
C ILE A 374 -14.52 -19.57 -0.22
N LEU A 375 -14.88 -20.84 0.00
CA LEU A 375 -15.98 -21.20 0.91
C LEU A 375 -15.67 -20.79 2.35
N THR A 376 -14.50 -21.16 2.87
CA THR A 376 -14.05 -20.78 4.23
C THR A 376 -13.96 -19.26 4.36
N ALA A 377 -13.45 -18.56 3.34
CA ALA A 377 -13.36 -17.10 3.29
C ALA A 377 -14.73 -16.40 3.39
N ILE A 378 -15.77 -16.93 2.74
CA ILE A 378 -17.14 -16.38 2.81
C ILE A 378 -17.74 -16.55 4.22
N ILE A 379 -17.36 -17.59 4.96
CA ILE A 379 -17.76 -17.76 6.37
C ILE A 379 -16.98 -16.79 7.26
N PHE A 380 -15.66 -16.65 7.06
CA PHE A 380 -14.82 -15.68 7.78
C PHE A 380 -15.23 -14.22 7.56
N ALA A 381 -15.85 -13.88 6.42
CA ALA A 381 -16.39 -12.54 6.18
C ALA A 381 -17.65 -12.20 7.00
N LYS A 382 -18.30 -13.19 7.66
CA LYS A 382 -19.51 -13.00 8.49
C LYS A 382 -19.24 -12.95 9.99
N LEU A 383 -18.03 -13.32 10.41
CA LEU A 383 -17.52 -13.32 11.79
C LEU A 383 -17.64 -11.96 12.54
N PRO A 384 -17.38 -10.78 11.92
CA PRO A 384 -17.25 -9.51 12.66
C PRO A 384 -18.53 -8.88 13.26
N GLN A 385 -19.58 -9.66 13.49
CA GLN A 385 -20.90 -9.16 13.97
C GLN A 385 -21.32 -9.75 15.33
N CYS A 386 -20.46 -10.54 16.00
CA CYS A 386 -20.86 -11.38 17.12
C CYS A 386 -20.57 -10.83 18.53
N ALA A 387 -19.88 -9.69 18.67
CA ALA A 387 -19.66 -9.06 19.97
C ALA A 387 -20.76 -8.00 20.25
N PRO A 388 -21.43 -8.02 21.41
CA PRO A 388 -22.40 -6.99 21.76
C PRO A 388 -21.70 -5.64 21.97
N ASN A 389 -22.24 -4.60 21.34
CA ASN A 389 -21.76 -3.24 21.48
C ASN A 389 -22.06 -2.69 22.89
N LEU A 390 -21.03 -2.60 23.74
CA LEU A 390 -21.12 -2.02 25.10
C LEU A 390 -21.33 -0.50 25.12
N TYR A 391 -21.17 0.16 23.96
CA TYR A 391 -21.53 1.55 23.70
C TYR A 391 -22.28 1.60 22.38
N ASP A 392 -23.28 2.49 22.24
CA ASP A 392 -23.90 2.75 20.94
C ASP A 392 -22.97 3.61 20.09
N PHE A 393 -22.32 3.00 19.09
CA PHE A 393 -21.38 3.66 18.18
C PHE A 393 -21.46 3.05 16.76
N PRO A 394 -21.15 3.80 15.69
CA PRO A 394 -21.40 3.40 14.29
C PRO A 394 -20.45 2.30 13.74
N GLY A 395 -19.85 1.49 14.61
CA GLY A 395 -18.97 0.38 14.26
C GLY A 395 -17.65 0.81 13.61
N ILE A 396 -16.99 -0.18 12.98
CA ILE A 396 -15.66 -0.08 12.36
C ILE A 396 -15.52 1.08 11.36
N LYS A 397 -16.63 1.52 10.75
CA LYS A 397 -16.69 2.50 9.65
C LYS A 397 -16.08 3.87 9.97
N ASN A 398 -15.93 4.24 11.24
CA ASN A 398 -15.32 5.52 11.64
C ASN A 398 -13.79 5.43 11.89
N THR A 399 -13.14 4.31 11.55
CA THR A 399 -11.68 4.18 11.63
C THR A 399 -10.98 5.13 10.65
N SER A 400 -9.92 5.79 11.11
CA SER A 400 -9.17 6.78 10.32
C SER A 400 -7.98 6.16 9.59
N LEU A 401 -7.35 5.14 10.19
CA LEU A 401 -6.15 4.47 9.68
C LEU A 401 -6.05 3.04 10.22
N TYR A 402 -5.45 2.15 9.44
CA TYR A 402 -5.14 0.77 9.80
C TYR A 402 -3.64 0.52 9.63
N LEU A 403 -3.00 0.01 10.67
CA LEU A 403 -1.56 -0.25 10.74
C LEU A 403 -1.31 -1.76 10.83
N PHE A 404 -0.81 -2.37 9.74
CA PHE A 404 -0.59 -3.81 9.67
C PHE A 404 0.89 -4.15 9.92
N ASN A 405 1.21 -5.04 10.86
CA ASN A 405 2.58 -5.55 11.08
C ASN A 405 3.01 -6.57 10.00
N SER A 406 2.88 -6.20 8.74
CA SER A 406 3.17 -7.03 7.57
C SER A 406 4.14 -6.36 6.61
N ASP A 407 4.78 -7.19 5.79
CA ASP A 407 5.73 -6.77 4.78
C ASP A 407 5.43 -7.53 3.46
N PRO A 408 5.38 -6.86 2.30
CA PRO A 408 5.15 -7.50 1.01
C PRO A 408 6.32 -8.36 0.52
N VAL A 409 7.48 -8.35 1.21
CA VAL A 409 8.55 -9.33 1.02
C VAL A 409 8.17 -10.72 1.56
N LEU A 410 7.30 -10.79 2.56
CA LEU A 410 6.90 -12.04 3.26
C LEU A 410 5.47 -12.49 2.96
N ASN A 411 4.66 -11.62 2.37
CA ASN A 411 3.27 -11.87 2.02
C ASN A 411 3.06 -11.78 0.51
N VAL A 412 1.85 -12.15 0.07
CA VAL A 412 1.45 -11.89 -1.31
C VAL A 412 1.30 -10.37 -1.48
N PRO A 413 1.79 -9.76 -2.57
CA PRO A 413 1.47 -8.38 -2.92
C PRO A 413 -0.05 -8.22 -3.12
N LEU A 414 -0.68 -7.30 -2.39
CA LEU A 414 -2.13 -7.21 -2.28
C LEU A 414 -2.65 -5.79 -2.42
N PRO A 415 -3.92 -5.59 -2.82
CA PRO A 415 -4.46 -4.27 -3.05
C PRO A 415 -4.94 -3.70 -1.72
N LEU A 416 -4.20 -2.71 -1.22
CA LEU A 416 -4.51 -2.01 0.03
C LEU A 416 -5.08 -0.64 -0.29
N VAL A 417 -6.13 -0.25 0.44
CA VAL A 417 -6.74 1.07 0.34
C VAL A 417 -5.88 2.14 1.04
N PRO A 418 -6.02 3.45 0.72
CA PRO A 418 -5.06 4.47 1.17
C PRO A 418 -4.93 4.66 2.69
N ASN A 419 -5.94 4.28 3.46
CA ASN A 419 -5.93 4.27 4.92
C ASN A 419 -5.29 3.00 5.54
N THR A 420 -4.84 2.02 4.74
CA THR A 420 -4.17 0.80 5.21
C THR A 420 -2.66 0.85 4.95
N ILE A 421 -1.87 0.97 6.01
CA ILE A 421 -0.42 1.17 5.96
C ILE A 421 0.31 -0.02 6.59
N GLU A 422 1.10 -0.72 5.79
CA GLU A 422 2.01 -1.77 6.26
C GLU A 422 3.20 -1.17 7.03
N ILE A 423 3.52 -1.74 8.20
CA ILE A 423 4.61 -1.34 9.11
C ILE A 423 5.43 -2.55 9.58
N GLY A 424 5.52 -3.60 8.76
CA GLY A 424 6.09 -4.91 9.12
C GLY A 424 7.52 -4.89 9.62
N GLY A 425 7.73 -5.54 10.77
CA GLY A 425 9.02 -5.57 11.45
C GLY A 425 9.26 -4.37 12.36
N ILE A 426 8.23 -3.60 12.74
CA ILE A 426 8.33 -2.53 13.75
C ILE A 426 8.90 -3.00 15.10
N HIS A 427 8.79 -4.29 15.38
CA HIS A 427 9.30 -4.96 16.58
C HIS A 427 10.77 -5.41 16.49
N VAL A 428 11.42 -5.27 15.32
CA VAL A 428 12.84 -5.67 15.13
C VAL A 428 13.74 -4.51 15.58
N GLU A 429 14.35 -4.65 16.75
CA GLU A 429 15.33 -3.70 17.26
C GLU A 429 16.74 -3.92 16.62
N SER A 430 17.62 -2.93 16.81
CA SER A 430 19.06 -3.12 16.56
C SER A 430 19.63 -4.04 17.64
N PRO A 431 20.54 -4.97 17.29
CA PRO A 431 21.01 -5.98 18.24
C PRO A 431 21.82 -5.35 19.37
N LYS A 432 21.62 -5.86 20.58
CA LYS A 432 22.30 -5.47 21.81
C LYS A 432 23.45 -6.43 22.10
N LYS A 433 24.34 -6.04 23.02
CA LYS A 433 25.43 -6.91 23.47
C LYS A 433 24.85 -8.08 24.28
N LEU A 434 25.17 -9.31 23.89
CA LEU A 434 24.78 -10.51 24.62
C LEU A 434 25.43 -10.58 26.02
N PRO A 435 24.77 -11.24 27.00
CA PRO A 435 25.41 -11.65 28.25
C PRO A 435 26.71 -12.42 28.00
N THR A 436 27.74 -12.17 28.81
CA THR A 436 29.10 -12.68 28.56
C THR A 436 29.18 -14.22 28.55
N ASP A 437 28.39 -14.92 29.36
CA ASP A 437 28.34 -16.40 29.35
C ASP A 437 27.80 -16.94 28.02
N LEU A 438 26.74 -16.31 27.52
CA LEU A 438 26.05 -16.65 26.29
C LEU A 438 26.87 -16.27 25.05
N GLN A 439 27.43 -15.05 25.02
CA GLN A 439 28.38 -14.61 23.99
C GLN A 439 29.52 -15.63 23.85
N ASN A 440 30.19 -15.94 24.97
CA ASN A 440 31.26 -16.94 24.98
C ASN A 440 30.76 -18.32 24.52
N TYR A 441 29.53 -18.75 24.86
CA TYR A 441 28.99 -20.04 24.41
C TYR A 441 28.81 -20.10 22.88
N LEU A 442 28.33 -19.01 22.27
CA LEU A 442 28.17 -18.93 20.82
C LEU A 442 29.53 -18.84 20.10
N ASP A 443 30.45 -18.01 20.61
CA ASP A 443 31.81 -17.83 20.06
C ASP A 443 32.64 -19.12 20.09
N ARG A 444 32.45 -19.97 21.11
CA ARG A 444 33.15 -21.26 21.25
C ARG A 444 32.70 -22.32 20.23
N SER A 445 31.58 -22.12 19.52
CA SER A 445 31.07 -23.12 18.58
C SER A 445 31.75 -23.01 17.20
N LYS A 446 32.54 -24.03 16.83
CA LYS A 446 33.25 -24.09 15.54
C LYS A 446 32.37 -24.48 14.37
N GLU A 447 31.48 -25.45 14.59
CA GLU A 447 30.58 -26.00 13.57
C GLU A 447 29.29 -25.16 13.41
N GLY A 448 29.14 -24.10 14.21
CA GLY A 448 27.95 -23.25 14.26
C GLY A 448 26.99 -23.60 15.41
N VAL A 449 25.93 -22.81 15.55
CA VAL A 449 24.92 -22.92 16.60
C VAL A 449 23.51 -23.03 16.01
N ILE A 450 22.70 -23.89 16.59
CA ILE A 450 21.28 -24.06 16.28
C ILE A 450 20.46 -23.40 17.39
N TYR A 451 19.60 -22.44 17.06
CA TYR A 451 18.71 -21.83 18.04
C TYR A 451 17.31 -22.45 17.97
N PHE A 452 16.98 -23.31 18.94
CA PHE A 452 15.69 -24.00 19.01
C PHE A 452 14.75 -23.32 20.02
N SER A 453 13.57 -22.92 19.53
CA SER A 453 12.56 -22.21 20.32
C SER A 453 11.16 -22.54 19.85
N MET A 454 10.30 -22.93 20.79
CA MET A 454 8.84 -23.05 20.61
C MET A 454 8.12 -21.70 20.87
N GLY A 455 8.86 -20.60 20.98
CA GLY A 455 8.31 -19.26 21.24
C GLY A 455 7.88 -19.05 22.70
N ALA A 456 6.93 -18.14 22.91
CA ALA A 456 6.47 -17.74 24.25
C ALA A 456 5.23 -18.50 24.74
N ASN A 457 4.27 -18.79 23.86
CA ASN A 457 2.97 -19.37 24.24
C ASN A 457 3.00 -20.90 24.29
N ILE A 458 3.88 -21.54 23.53
CA ILE A 458 4.07 -23.00 23.53
C ILE A 458 5.33 -23.31 24.35
N LYS A 459 5.17 -24.04 25.45
CA LYS A 459 6.28 -24.30 26.39
C LYS A 459 7.01 -25.58 25.98
N SER A 460 8.33 -25.54 25.91
CA SER A 460 9.17 -26.70 25.56
C SER A 460 9.00 -27.86 26.56
N LYS A 461 8.68 -27.56 27.82
CA LYS A 461 8.37 -28.58 28.84
C LYS A 461 7.10 -29.39 28.57
N GLU A 462 6.13 -28.82 27.84
CA GLU A 462 4.83 -29.43 27.52
C GLU A 462 4.91 -30.39 26.32
N LEU A 463 6.05 -30.48 25.62
CA LEU A 463 6.28 -31.48 24.58
C LEU A 463 6.10 -32.90 25.16
N PRO A 464 5.29 -33.77 24.51
CA PRO A 464 5.13 -35.16 24.93
C PRO A 464 6.46 -35.88 25.08
N LYS A 465 6.59 -36.75 26.09
CA LYS A 465 7.86 -37.40 26.46
C LYS A 465 8.57 -38.04 25.26
N ALA A 466 7.85 -38.81 24.44
CA ALA A 466 8.41 -39.45 23.24
C ALA A 466 8.93 -38.44 22.20
N THR A 467 8.19 -37.34 21.97
CA THR A 467 8.59 -36.23 21.09
C THR A 467 9.87 -35.55 21.60
N ARG A 468 9.92 -35.25 22.90
CA ARG A 468 11.09 -34.63 23.55
C ARG A 468 12.33 -35.53 23.51
N GLU A 469 12.16 -36.83 23.73
CA GLU A 469 13.24 -37.81 23.64
C GLU A 469 13.72 -38.02 22.20
N ALA A 470 12.83 -38.00 21.20
CA ALA A 470 13.21 -38.02 19.78
C ALA A 470 14.03 -36.79 19.39
N ILE A 471 13.63 -35.59 19.83
CA ILE A 471 14.39 -34.34 19.64
C ILE A 471 15.80 -34.48 20.24
N LEU A 472 15.92 -34.95 21.48
CA LEU A 472 17.21 -35.15 22.15
C LEU A 472 18.09 -36.19 21.46
N ARG A 473 17.51 -37.28 20.92
CA ARG A 473 18.25 -38.29 20.14
C ARG A 473 18.68 -37.80 18.75
N VAL A 474 18.02 -36.81 18.15
CA VAL A 474 18.57 -36.12 16.97
C VAL A 474 19.68 -35.19 17.39
N PHE A 475 19.45 -34.33 18.39
CA PHE A 475 20.43 -33.32 18.81
C PHE A 475 21.75 -33.94 19.30
N SER A 476 21.73 -35.11 19.94
CA SER A 476 22.96 -35.83 20.34
C SER A 476 23.83 -36.35 19.19
N LYS A 477 23.32 -36.33 17.95
CA LYS A 477 24.03 -36.78 16.73
C LYS A 477 24.58 -35.60 15.91
N LEU A 478 24.26 -34.36 16.30
CA LEU A 478 24.71 -33.14 15.65
C LEU A 478 26.14 -32.77 16.09
N LYS A 479 26.88 -32.10 15.21
CA LYS A 479 28.21 -31.54 15.55
C LYS A 479 28.09 -30.11 16.11
N GLU A 480 27.00 -29.46 15.72
CA GLU A 480 26.59 -28.13 16.08
C GLU A 480 26.16 -28.08 17.54
N ASN A 481 26.43 -26.95 18.20
CA ASN A 481 25.87 -26.65 19.51
C ASN A 481 24.40 -26.25 19.36
N VAL A 482 23.51 -26.76 20.21
CA VAL A 482 22.09 -26.44 20.21
C VAL A 482 21.77 -25.59 21.43
N LEU A 483 21.26 -24.38 21.21
CA LEU A 483 20.74 -23.49 22.25
C LEU A 483 19.22 -23.58 22.29
N TRP A 484 18.65 -24.14 23.37
CA TRP A 484 17.21 -24.40 23.50
C TRP A 484 16.57 -23.52 24.58
N LYS A 485 15.56 -22.73 24.21
CA LYS A 485 14.64 -22.13 25.20
C LYS A 485 13.81 -23.22 25.89
N PHE A 486 14.07 -23.49 27.17
CA PHE A 486 13.38 -24.53 27.95
C PHE A 486 13.07 -24.01 29.36
N GLU A 487 11.83 -24.18 29.83
CA GLU A 487 11.30 -23.51 31.03
C GLU A 487 11.74 -24.12 32.36
N GLU A 488 12.15 -25.39 32.33
CA GLU A 488 12.55 -26.23 33.48
C GLU A 488 13.90 -26.91 33.21
N ASP A 489 14.45 -27.61 34.20
CA ASP A 489 15.72 -28.32 34.05
C ASP A 489 15.53 -29.63 33.28
N LEU A 490 16.43 -29.93 32.35
CA LEU A 490 16.32 -31.08 31.44
C LEU A 490 17.40 -32.14 31.77
N PRO A 491 17.15 -33.06 32.72
CA PRO A 491 18.10 -34.11 33.07
C PRO A 491 18.36 -35.02 31.86
N GLY A 492 19.62 -35.38 31.66
CA GLY A 492 20.05 -36.19 30.50
C GLY A 492 20.19 -35.41 29.18
N LYS A 493 20.23 -34.06 29.20
CA LYS A 493 20.55 -33.28 27.99
C LYS A 493 21.94 -33.66 27.42
N PRO A 494 22.09 -33.86 26.10
CA PRO A 494 23.39 -34.06 25.46
C PRO A 494 24.36 -32.90 25.72
N GLN A 495 25.68 -33.15 25.65
CA GLN A 495 26.70 -32.15 25.97
C GLN A 495 26.67 -30.92 25.04
N ASN A 496 26.29 -31.09 23.76
CA ASN A 496 26.13 -30.01 22.81
C ASN A 496 24.81 -29.23 22.97
N VAL A 497 23.87 -29.70 23.79
CA VAL A 497 22.57 -29.04 24.03
C VAL A 497 22.66 -28.18 25.30
N GLU A 498 22.56 -26.87 25.17
CA GLU A 498 22.45 -25.94 26.31
C GLU A 498 21.05 -25.35 26.45
N ILE A 499 20.57 -25.24 27.70
CA ILE A 499 19.22 -24.75 28.01
C ILE A 499 19.26 -23.42 28.78
N ARG A 500 18.27 -22.57 28.51
CA ARG A 500 17.98 -21.35 29.28
C ARG A 500 16.46 -21.10 29.32
N LYS A 501 15.96 -20.62 30.47
CA LYS A 501 14.53 -20.29 30.68
C LYS A 501 14.09 -19.04 29.90
N TRP A 502 15.01 -18.11 29.67
CA TRP A 502 14.84 -16.92 28.84
C TRP A 502 16.08 -16.69 27.98
N LEU A 503 15.90 -16.18 26.77
CA LEU A 503 16.98 -15.94 25.80
C LEU A 503 16.74 -14.63 25.01
N PRO A 504 17.77 -13.79 24.81
CA PRO A 504 17.69 -12.56 24.02
C PRO A 504 17.65 -12.87 22.51
N GLN A 505 16.46 -13.25 22.03
CA GLN A 505 16.27 -13.87 20.71
C GLN A 505 16.80 -13.03 19.53
N GLN A 506 16.47 -11.73 19.45
CA GLN A 506 16.89 -10.87 18.34
C GLN A 506 18.41 -10.61 18.28
N ASP A 507 19.10 -10.81 19.41
CA ASP A 507 20.54 -10.66 19.56
C ASP A 507 21.26 -11.97 19.23
N ILE A 508 20.69 -13.12 19.62
CA ILE A 508 21.15 -14.46 19.21
C ILE A 508 21.00 -14.62 17.69
N LEU A 509 19.86 -14.20 17.12
CA LEU A 509 19.62 -14.19 15.68
C LEU A 509 20.59 -13.28 14.92
N ALA A 510 21.24 -12.31 15.57
CA ALA A 510 22.26 -11.46 14.98
C ALA A 510 23.69 -12.06 15.06
N HIS A 511 23.86 -13.21 15.72
CA HIS A 511 25.19 -13.77 15.99
C HIS A 511 25.80 -14.46 14.76
N PRO A 512 27.07 -14.19 14.40
CA PRO A 512 27.67 -14.71 13.17
C PRO A 512 27.76 -16.25 13.11
N ASN A 513 27.92 -16.90 14.26
CA ASN A 513 28.01 -18.37 14.35
C ASN A 513 26.63 -19.10 14.28
N LEU A 514 25.51 -18.40 14.05
CA LEU A 514 24.19 -19.04 14.03
C LEU A 514 23.88 -19.67 12.66
N ALA A 515 23.53 -20.96 12.66
CA ALA A 515 23.19 -21.74 11.47
C ALA A 515 21.71 -21.57 11.04
N PHE A 516 20.76 -21.81 11.96
CA PHE A 516 19.32 -21.64 11.73
C PHE A 516 18.53 -21.38 13.02
N GLY A 517 17.28 -20.92 12.89
CA GLY A 517 16.38 -20.53 13.98
C GLY A 517 15.07 -21.32 14.07
N GLY A 518 14.43 -21.22 15.24
CA GLY A 518 13.14 -21.85 15.57
C GLY A 518 11.89 -21.07 15.15
N LEU A 519 10.72 -21.66 15.45
CA LEU A 519 9.46 -21.46 14.72
C LEU A 519 8.90 -20.02 14.69
N LEU A 520 8.91 -19.31 15.81
CA LEU A 520 7.90 -18.27 16.10
C LEU A 520 8.31 -16.82 15.83
N SER A 521 9.43 -16.58 15.14
CA SER A 521 9.85 -15.24 14.74
C SER A 521 10.43 -15.19 13.34
N THR A 522 9.58 -15.57 12.37
CA THR A 522 9.90 -15.54 10.93
C THR A 522 10.43 -14.19 10.47
N VAL A 523 9.87 -13.08 10.99
CA VAL A 523 10.32 -11.72 10.64
C VAL A 523 11.70 -11.41 11.22
N GLU A 524 11.94 -11.71 12.50
CA GLU A 524 13.23 -11.47 13.16
C GLU A 524 14.35 -12.31 12.51
N SER A 525 14.11 -13.61 12.32
CA SER A 525 15.07 -14.55 11.72
C SER A 525 15.47 -14.11 10.31
N LEU A 526 14.48 -13.77 9.48
CA LEU A 526 14.76 -13.30 8.12
C LEU A 526 15.35 -11.90 8.08
N SER A 527 15.03 -11.00 9.03
CA SER A 527 15.70 -9.70 9.12
C SER A 527 17.22 -9.83 9.32
N ARG A 528 17.67 -10.94 9.93
CA ARG A 528 19.09 -11.28 10.13
C ARG A 528 19.66 -12.27 9.09
N GLY A 529 18.84 -12.75 8.15
CA GLY A 529 19.26 -13.71 7.11
C GLY A 529 19.41 -15.15 7.58
N VAL A 530 18.72 -15.52 8.66
CA VAL A 530 18.77 -16.84 9.30
C VAL A 530 17.59 -17.70 8.80
N PRO A 531 17.83 -18.88 8.20
CA PRO A 531 16.77 -19.79 7.74
C PRO A 531 16.11 -20.54 8.90
N ILE A 532 15.00 -21.26 8.63
CA ILE A 532 14.11 -21.79 9.68
C ILE A 532 13.72 -23.25 9.43
N VAL A 533 13.83 -24.11 10.45
CA VAL A 533 13.13 -25.41 10.47
C VAL A 533 11.89 -25.26 11.37
N GLY A 534 10.72 -25.30 10.76
CA GLY A 534 9.45 -25.01 11.44
C GLY A 534 8.63 -26.27 11.71
N ILE A 535 8.24 -26.45 12.97
CA ILE A 535 7.30 -27.48 13.43
C ILE A 535 5.95 -26.79 13.77
N PRO A 536 5.10 -26.45 12.78
CA PRO A 536 3.84 -25.74 13.05
C PRO A 536 2.88 -26.58 13.90
N VAL A 537 2.36 -25.98 14.97
CA VAL A 537 1.45 -26.61 15.94
C VAL A 537 0.05 -26.01 15.88
N PHE A 538 -0.07 -24.68 15.80
CA PHE A 538 -1.36 -23.99 15.92
C PHE A 538 -1.37 -22.60 15.23
N GLY A 539 -2.56 -22.09 14.92
CA GLY A 539 -2.75 -20.74 14.36
C GLY A 539 -2.18 -20.58 12.94
N ASP A 540 -1.63 -19.40 12.65
CA ASP A 540 -1.07 -19.01 11.34
C ASP A 540 0.30 -19.66 11.04
N GLN A 541 0.89 -20.38 12.00
CA GLN A 541 2.19 -21.04 11.87
C GLN A 541 2.27 -21.95 10.64
N ALA A 542 1.19 -22.70 10.34
CA ALA A 542 1.14 -23.61 9.21
C ALA A 542 1.25 -22.86 7.86
N LEU A 543 0.59 -21.71 7.74
CA LEU A 543 0.69 -20.84 6.56
C LEU A 543 2.10 -20.24 6.45
N ASN A 544 2.63 -19.72 7.55
CA ASN A 544 3.93 -19.02 7.56
C ASN A 544 5.10 -19.95 7.24
N ILE A 545 5.09 -21.21 7.70
CA ILE A 545 6.14 -22.18 7.38
C ILE A 545 5.95 -22.81 5.98
N ARG A 546 4.72 -22.94 5.47
CA ARG A 546 4.50 -23.29 4.05
C ARG A 546 4.88 -22.15 3.10
N LYS A 547 4.73 -20.87 3.50
CA LYS A 547 5.38 -19.74 2.82
C LYS A 547 6.91 -19.91 2.87
N ALA A 548 7.51 -20.22 4.02
CA ALA A 548 8.96 -20.39 4.14
C ALA A 548 9.54 -21.47 3.22
N ALA A 549 8.92 -22.65 3.18
CA ALA A 549 9.30 -23.74 2.29
C ALA A 549 9.10 -23.38 0.82
N SER A 550 7.96 -22.79 0.45
CA SER A 550 7.66 -22.44 -0.96
C SER A 550 8.49 -21.27 -1.52
N HIS A 551 9.19 -20.51 -0.67
CA HIS A 551 10.15 -19.46 -1.04
C HIS A 551 11.61 -19.85 -0.83
N GLY A 552 11.89 -21.07 -0.39
CA GLY A 552 13.25 -21.66 -0.31
C GLY A 552 14.11 -21.24 0.88
N TYR A 553 13.52 -20.73 1.97
CA TYR A 553 14.27 -20.28 3.17
C TYR A 553 13.96 -21.06 4.45
N GLY A 554 13.14 -22.11 4.35
CA GLY A 554 12.85 -22.98 5.49
C GLY A 554 12.31 -24.35 5.11
N ILE A 555 12.18 -25.22 6.11
CA ILE A 555 11.64 -26.58 5.98
C ILE A 555 10.43 -26.72 6.93
N SER A 556 9.38 -27.39 6.46
CA SER A 556 8.14 -27.64 7.22
C SER A 556 8.07 -29.07 7.70
N ILE A 557 7.94 -29.27 9.01
CA ILE A 557 7.65 -30.58 9.63
C ILE A 557 6.28 -30.48 10.34
N PRO A 558 5.16 -30.82 9.70
CA PRO A 558 3.84 -30.78 10.34
C PRO A 558 3.83 -31.59 11.64
N TYR A 559 3.30 -31.03 12.74
CA TYR A 559 3.40 -31.68 14.05
C TYR A 559 2.73 -33.07 14.10
N ASN A 560 1.62 -33.24 13.38
CA ASN A 560 0.92 -34.53 13.20
C ASN A 560 1.74 -35.57 12.40
N GLU A 561 2.82 -35.16 11.75
CA GLU A 561 3.74 -36.00 10.98
C GLU A 561 5.12 -36.15 11.64
N PHE A 562 5.33 -35.57 12.83
CA PHE A 562 6.66 -35.45 13.44
C PHE A 562 7.26 -36.82 13.80
N THR A 563 8.47 -37.10 13.32
CA THR A 563 9.27 -38.29 13.67
C THR A 563 10.74 -37.91 13.87
N GLU A 564 11.50 -38.78 14.56
CA GLU A 564 12.95 -38.63 14.71
C GLU A 564 13.65 -38.57 13.34
N GLU A 565 13.20 -39.39 12.39
CA GLU A 565 13.69 -39.43 11.02
C GLU A 565 13.41 -38.12 10.28
N LYS A 566 12.17 -37.62 10.28
CA LYS A 566 11.83 -36.36 9.58
C LYS A 566 12.55 -35.15 10.17
N LEU A 567 12.78 -35.13 11.49
CA LEU A 567 13.64 -34.10 12.09
C LEU A 567 15.09 -34.27 11.64
N SER A 568 15.67 -35.47 11.75
CA SER A 568 17.05 -35.74 11.33
C SER A 568 17.31 -35.33 9.88
N ASN A 569 16.43 -35.73 8.96
CA ASN A 569 16.55 -35.43 7.54
C ASN A 569 16.41 -33.93 7.27
N ALA A 570 15.47 -33.25 7.94
CA ALA A 570 15.30 -31.79 7.82
C ALA A 570 16.50 -31.01 8.36
N LEU A 571 17.15 -31.46 9.43
CA LEU A 571 18.35 -30.82 9.94
C LEU A 571 19.55 -31.05 9.02
N GLN A 572 19.74 -32.27 8.52
CA GLN A 572 20.80 -32.59 7.55
C GLN A 572 20.66 -31.78 6.26
N GLU A 573 19.44 -31.63 5.73
CA GLU A 573 19.16 -30.78 4.57
C GLU A 573 19.42 -29.29 4.87
N MET A 574 18.93 -28.77 6.00
CA MET A 574 19.14 -27.36 6.38
C MET A 574 20.61 -26.98 6.58
N LEU A 575 21.41 -27.90 7.14
CA LEU A 575 22.84 -27.69 7.42
C LEU A 575 23.71 -27.95 6.18
N GLY A 576 23.37 -28.96 5.37
CA GLY A 576 24.13 -29.32 4.16
C GLY A 576 23.83 -28.43 2.95
N ASN A 577 22.61 -27.91 2.81
CA ASN A 577 22.18 -27.16 1.64
C ASN A 577 22.24 -25.64 1.86
N SER A 578 23.37 -25.04 1.45
CA SER A 578 23.61 -23.59 1.51
C SER A 578 22.61 -22.72 0.74
N ALA A 579 21.73 -23.29 -0.10
CA ALA A 579 20.66 -22.55 -0.75
C ALA A 579 19.70 -21.90 0.27
N TYR A 580 19.38 -22.57 1.39
CA TYR A 580 18.46 -22.03 2.40
C TYR A 580 19.01 -20.77 3.08
N SER A 581 20.27 -20.80 3.51
CA SER A 581 20.92 -19.65 4.17
C SER A 581 21.25 -18.53 3.18
N THR A 582 21.59 -18.86 1.93
CA THR A 582 21.72 -17.88 0.84
C THR A 582 20.38 -17.17 0.60
N ARG A 583 19.29 -17.93 0.49
CA ARG A 583 17.94 -17.40 0.23
C ARG A 583 17.38 -16.58 1.40
N ALA A 584 17.68 -16.97 2.63
CA ALA A 584 17.36 -16.16 3.81
C ALA A 584 18.14 -14.83 3.81
N LYS A 585 19.42 -14.83 3.43
CA LYS A 585 20.23 -13.59 3.29
C LYS A 585 19.74 -12.68 2.17
N GLU A 586 19.31 -13.21 1.02
CA GLU A 586 18.63 -12.41 -0.01
C GLU A 586 17.39 -11.69 0.55
N ILE A 587 16.56 -12.42 1.31
CA ILE A 587 15.34 -11.88 1.91
C ILE A 587 15.64 -10.88 3.04
N SER A 588 16.74 -11.05 3.78
CA SER A 588 17.24 -10.05 4.73
C SER A 588 17.53 -8.71 4.04
N VAL A 589 18.19 -8.71 2.88
CA VAL A 589 18.44 -7.48 2.11
C VAL A 589 17.13 -6.81 1.69
N LEU A 590 16.14 -7.60 1.22
CA LEU A 590 14.81 -7.10 0.86
C LEU A 590 14.05 -6.49 2.04
N LEU A 591 14.11 -7.13 3.22
CA LEU A 591 13.44 -6.68 4.45
C LEU A 591 14.04 -5.42 5.08
N ASN A 592 15.33 -5.16 4.80
CA ASN A 592 16.07 -4.05 5.37
C ASN A 592 16.21 -2.85 4.40
N ASP A 593 16.10 -3.02 3.07
CA ASP A 593 16.01 -1.89 2.12
C ASP A 593 14.63 -1.21 2.22
N LYS A 594 14.51 -0.28 3.18
CA LYS A 594 13.29 0.45 3.49
C LYS A 594 13.54 1.96 3.45
N GLN A 595 12.79 2.65 2.60
CA GLN A 595 12.83 4.12 2.42
C GLN A 595 12.80 4.92 3.75
N VAL A 596 12.07 4.40 4.74
CA VAL A 596 11.94 4.96 6.09
C VAL A 596 11.90 3.81 7.11
N LYS A 597 12.38 4.05 8.34
CA LYS A 597 12.20 3.08 9.43
C LYS A 597 10.70 2.91 9.70
N GLN A 598 10.27 1.70 10.06
CA GLN A 598 8.83 1.42 10.17
C GLN A 598 8.16 2.17 11.33
N ILE A 599 8.90 2.49 12.39
CA ILE A 599 8.41 3.38 13.45
C ILE A 599 8.23 4.83 12.97
N ASP A 600 9.13 5.36 12.14
CA ASP A 600 8.99 6.71 11.57
C ASP A 600 7.87 6.77 10.52
N LYS A 601 7.62 5.65 9.81
CA LYS A 601 6.45 5.46 8.95
C LYS A 601 5.16 5.49 9.76
N ALA A 602 5.07 4.70 10.84
CA ALA A 602 3.91 4.67 11.72
C ALA A 602 3.65 6.05 12.36
N GLY A 603 4.69 6.67 12.93
CA GLY A 603 4.65 8.00 13.52
C GLY A 603 4.11 9.05 12.54
N TYR A 604 4.68 9.15 11.34
CA TYR A 604 4.20 10.09 10.32
C TYR A 604 2.69 9.94 10.05
N TRP A 605 2.18 8.72 9.89
CA TRP A 605 0.76 8.50 9.56
C TRP A 605 -0.18 8.71 10.75
N ILE A 606 0.25 8.41 11.97
CA ILE A 606 -0.49 8.74 13.20
C ILE A 606 -0.55 10.27 13.37
N GLU A 607 0.58 10.95 13.21
CA GLU A 607 0.66 12.42 13.20
C GLU A 607 -0.19 13.02 12.06
N TYR A 608 -0.28 12.38 10.89
CA TYR A 608 -1.12 12.81 9.77
C TYR A 608 -2.61 12.71 10.10
N VAL A 609 -3.06 11.62 10.75
CA VAL A 609 -4.44 11.48 11.26
C VAL A 609 -4.78 12.59 12.25
N ILE A 610 -3.85 12.94 13.15
CA ILE A 610 -4.02 14.03 14.13
C ILE A 610 -4.10 15.39 13.41
N ARG A 611 -3.11 15.71 12.53
CA ARG A 611 -3.08 16.97 11.76
C ARG A 611 -4.37 17.19 10.96
N HIS A 612 -4.89 16.13 10.35
CA HIS A 612 -6.06 16.17 9.46
C HIS A 612 -7.35 15.66 10.13
N LYS A 613 -7.44 15.73 11.46
CA LYS A 613 -8.68 15.51 12.26
C LYS A 613 -9.44 14.22 11.89
N GLY A 614 -8.73 13.09 11.80
CA GLY A 614 -9.30 11.80 11.38
C GLY A 614 -9.13 11.46 9.90
N ALA A 615 -8.44 12.32 9.13
CA ALA A 615 -8.04 12.12 7.73
C ALA A 615 -9.13 11.47 6.84
N PRO A 616 -10.36 12.01 6.79
CA PRO A 616 -11.51 11.36 6.17
C PRO A 616 -11.33 11.09 4.66
N HIS A 617 -10.48 11.87 3.99
CA HIS A 617 -10.10 11.71 2.59
C HIS A 617 -9.25 10.47 2.28
N LEU A 618 -8.70 9.78 3.29
CA LEU A 618 -8.03 8.49 3.13
C LEU A 618 -9.02 7.32 3.18
N ARG A 619 -10.22 7.53 3.72
CA ARG A 619 -11.26 6.50 3.86
C ARG A 619 -11.89 6.23 2.51
N VAL A 620 -12.09 4.95 2.19
CA VAL A 620 -12.73 4.55 0.93
C VAL A 620 -14.25 4.57 1.04
N ALA A 621 -14.90 5.00 -0.05
CA ALA A 621 -16.34 4.84 -0.24
C ALA A 621 -16.79 3.36 -0.16
N ALA A 622 -15.87 2.38 -0.21
CA ALA A 622 -16.16 0.98 0.09
C ALA A 622 -16.57 0.69 1.55
N HIS A 623 -16.52 1.67 2.47
CA HIS A 623 -17.22 1.58 3.76
C HIS A 623 -18.73 1.94 3.65
N GLU A 624 -19.14 2.55 2.54
CA GLU A 624 -20.53 2.94 2.18
C GLU A 624 -21.10 2.09 1.02
N LEU A 625 -20.25 1.37 0.28
CA LEU A 625 -20.56 0.52 -0.88
C LEU A 625 -20.22 -0.96 -0.59
N THR A 626 -20.87 -1.89 -1.29
CA THR A 626 -20.86 -3.31 -0.87
C THR A 626 -19.67 -4.17 -1.35
N CYS A 627 -18.91 -3.79 -2.41
CA CYS A 627 -17.70 -4.50 -2.88
C CYS A 627 -16.95 -3.76 -4.02
N VAL A 628 -15.62 -3.98 -4.21
CA VAL A 628 -14.86 -4.07 -5.50
C VAL A 628 -13.33 -4.30 -5.29
N VAL A 629 -12.57 -4.76 -6.31
CA VAL A 629 -11.16 -5.23 -6.26
C VAL A 629 -10.31 -4.82 -7.51
N THR A 630 -9.05 -4.33 -7.38
CA THR A 630 -8.00 -4.28 -8.47
C THR A 630 -6.58 -3.80 -8.00
N LEU A 631 -5.47 -4.07 -8.75
CA LEU A 631 -4.04 -3.75 -8.41
C LEU A 631 -3.05 -3.83 -9.63
N LEU A 632 -2.02 -2.96 -9.81
CA LEU A 632 -0.78 -3.15 -10.64
C LEU A 632 0.38 -2.10 -10.38
N LEU A 633 1.65 -2.42 -10.75
CA LEU A 633 2.94 -1.62 -10.76
C LEU A 633 4.08 -2.41 -11.52
N SER A 634 5.36 -2.03 -11.84
CA SER A 634 6.19 -0.82 -12.18
C SER A 634 7.71 -1.27 -12.35
N TRP A 635 8.79 -0.60 -12.84
CA TRP A 635 9.14 0.73 -13.42
C TRP A 635 9.98 0.64 -14.75
N THR A 636 11.30 0.95 -14.98
CA THR A 636 12.57 1.16 -14.20
C THR A 636 13.73 1.87 -14.98
N ASP A 637 14.79 2.30 -14.24
CA ASP A 637 16.24 2.50 -14.62
C ASP A 637 16.71 3.58 -15.64
N ALA A 638 18.00 3.96 -15.56
CA ALA A 638 18.73 4.99 -16.34
C ALA A 638 19.01 4.59 -17.81
N ALA A 639 17.95 4.09 -18.44
CA ALA A 639 17.91 3.48 -19.75
C ALA A 639 18.17 4.43 -20.92
N LYS A 640 18.53 3.84 -22.06
CA LYS A 640 18.22 4.36 -23.38
C LYS A 640 16.73 4.10 -23.67
N ILE A 641 15.90 5.12 -23.52
CA ILE A 641 14.43 5.01 -23.57
C ILE A 641 13.90 5.53 -24.90
N LEU A 642 13.11 4.72 -25.60
CA LEU A 642 12.29 5.17 -26.71
C LEU A 642 10.93 5.62 -26.16
N VAL A 643 10.60 6.90 -26.27
CA VAL A 643 9.30 7.46 -25.84
C VAL A 643 8.48 7.77 -27.09
N VAL A 644 7.42 7.00 -27.34
CA VAL A 644 6.57 7.12 -28.53
C VAL A 644 5.22 7.73 -28.12
N PHE A 645 5.01 9.00 -28.48
CA PHE A 645 3.75 9.74 -28.31
C PHE A 645 3.28 10.18 -29.70
N PRO A 646 2.65 9.28 -30.46
CA PRO A 646 2.24 9.55 -31.83
C PRO A 646 0.91 10.29 -31.90
N PHE A 647 0.12 10.34 -30.82
CA PHE A 647 -1.16 11.01 -30.88
C PHE A 647 -0.91 12.52 -31.03
N ALA A 648 -1.23 13.04 -32.21
CA ALA A 648 -1.03 14.43 -32.54
C ALA A 648 -2.01 15.31 -31.75
N ALA A 649 -1.76 15.55 -30.46
CA ALA A 649 -2.45 16.53 -29.63
C ALA A 649 -1.48 17.22 -28.65
N HIS A 650 -1.57 18.55 -28.52
CA HIS A 650 -0.66 19.30 -27.66
C HIS A 650 -0.78 18.94 -26.16
N SER A 651 -1.95 18.47 -25.71
CA SER A 651 -2.13 17.94 -24.34
C SER A 651 -1.36 16.63 -24.12
N HIS A 652 -1.41 15.73 -25.10
CA HIS A 652 -0.69 14.45 -25.11
C HIS A 652 0.83 14.67 -25.18
N TRP A 653 1.28 15.50 -26.12
CA TRP A 653 2.66 15.96 -26.20
C TRP A 653 3.15 16.61 -24.90
N SER A 654 2.32 17.40 -24.21
CA SER A 654 2.72 18.03 -22.94
C SER A 654 2.99 17.00 -21.83
N ILE A 655 2.31 15.85 -21.84
CA ILE A 655 2.56 14.74 -20.91
C ILE A 655 3.87 14.04 -21.31
N GLY A 656 4.01 13.69 -22.59
CA GLY A 656 5.22 13.06 -23.13
C GLY A 656 6.48 13.89 -22.90
N ASN A 657 6.45 15.19 -23.23
CA ASN A 657 7.53 16.14 -23.04
C ASN A 657 7.88 16.33 -21.54
N ALA A 658 6.88 16.44 -20.65
CA ALA A 658 7.13 16.52 -19.21
C ALA A 658 7.81 15.24 -18.67
N LEU A 659 7.43 14.06 -19.17
CA LEU A 659 8.11 12.80 -18.87
C LEU A 659 9.53 12.77 -19.43
N VAL A 660 9.72 13.10 -20.71
CA VAL A 660 11.02 13.14 -21.41
C VAL A 660 12.01 14.07 -20.70
N ARG A 661 11.60 15.30 -20.37
CA ARG A 661 12.42 16.25 -19.61
C ARG A 661 12.69 15.75 -18.18
N GLY A 662 11.73 15.08 -17.55
CA GLY A 662 11.90 14.44 -16.24
C GLY A 662 12.86 13.24 -16.23
N LEU A 663 12.92 12.47 -17.32
CA LEU A 663 13.86 11.36 -17.53
C LEU A 663 15.26 11.89 -17.89
N ALA A 664 15.36 12.83 -18.82
CA ALA A 664 16.62 13.46 -19.20
C ALA A 664 17.30 14.18 -18.03
N ALA A 665 16.52 14.89 -17.19
CA ALA A 665 17.02 15.51 -15.96
C ALA A 665 17.46 14.50 -14.88
N LYS A 666 17.05 13.23 -14.99
CA LYS A 666 17.53 12.10 -14.17
C LYS A 666 18.69 11.33 -14.81
N GLY A 667 19.17 11.75 -15.99
CA GLY A 667 20.36 11.21 -16.64
C GLY A 667 20.12 10.13 -17.71
N HIS A 668 18.87 9.77 -17.99
CA HIS A 668 18.51 8.79 -19.02
C HIS A 668 18.83 9.34 -20.43
N GLU A 669 19.08 8.48 -21.42
CA GLU A 669 19.19 8.88 -22.84
C GLU A 669 17.84 8.64 -23.53
N VAL A 670 17.16 9.70 -23.96
CA VAL A 670 15.74 9.62 -24.35
C VAL A 670 15.53 9.93 -25.83
N THR A 671 15.16 8.94 -26.64
CA THR A 671 14.65 9.18 -27.99
C THR A 671 13.16 9.50 -27.91
N PHE A 672 12.75 10.75 -28.17
CA PHE A 672 11.35 11.16 -28.12
C PHE A 672 10.75 11.22 -29.54
N VAL A 673 9.92 10.23 -29.87
CA VAL A 673 9.23 10.13 -31.16
C VAL A 673 7.85 10.77 -31.02
N THR A 674 7.61 11.86 -31.77
CA THR A 674 6.38 12.65 -31.63
C THR A 674 6.08 13.49 -32.89
N PRO A 675 4.80 13.79 -33.19
CA PRO A 675 4.44 14.71 -34.28
C PRO A 675 4.64 16.20 -33.93
N TYR A 676 5.31 16.58 -32.84
CA TYR A 676 5.59 18.00 -32.53
C TYR A 676 7.08 18.25 -32.30
N ALA A 677 7.69 19.05 -33.17
CA ALA A 677 9.11 19.43 -33.05
C ALA A 677 9.38 20.27 -31.80
N GLU A 678 10.41 19.89 -31.02
CA GLU A 678 10.92 20.73 -29.93
C GLU A 678 11.67 21.96 -30.47
N LYS A 679 11.47 23.11 -29.80
CA LYS A 679 12.12 24.39 -30.15
C LYS A 679 13.39 24.66 -29.35
N GLU A 680 13.68 23.85 -28.34
CA GLU A 680 14.83 23.98 -27.45
C GLU A 680 15.52 22.61 -27.32
N ALA A 681 16.85 22.56 -27.47
CA ALA A 681 17.60 21.32 -27.32
C ALA A 681 17.74 20.94 -25.83
N VAL A 682 17.18 19.80 -25.44
CA VAL A 682 17.32 19.24 -24.09
C VAL A 682 18.52 18.29 -24.05
N LYS A 683 19.41 18.46 -23.09
CA LYS A 683 20.55 17.57 -22.87
C LYS A 683 20.07 16.14 -22.63
N ASN A 684 20.69 15.15 -23.30
CA ASN A 684 20.32 13.74 -23.32
C ASN A 684 18.98 13.39 -24.00
N VAL A 685 18.38 14.29 -24.80
CA VAL A 685 17.17 14.00 -25.60
C VAL A 685 17.49 14.01 -27.09
N LYS A 686 16.96 13.01 -27.81
CA LYS A 686 16.98 12.84 -29.27
C LYS A 686 15.54 12.90 -29.78
N SER A 687 15.05 14.10 -30.06
CA SER A 687 13.66 14.28 -30.53
C SER A 687 13.55 13.98 -32.04
N ILE A 688 12.58 13.13 -32.39
CA ILE A 688 12.31 12.62 -33.75
C ILE A 688 10.89 13.03 -34.13
N PHE A 689 10.79 13.79 -35.22
CA PHE A 689 9.54 14.30 -35.76
C PHE A 689 8.89 13.28 -36.71
N LEU A 690 7.66 12.87 -36.42
CA LEU A 690 6.83 12.04 -37.30
C LEU A 690 6.06 12.95 -38.27
N SER A 691 6.57 13.16 -39.47
CA SER A 691 6.00 14.13 -40.42
C SER A 691 4.65 13.68 -40.99
N GLU A 692 4.47 12.38 -41.26
CA GLU A 692 3.20 11.87 -41.79
C GLU A 692 2.12 11.82 -40.71
N VAL A 693 2.49 11.46 -39.47
CA VAL A 693 1.57 11.47 -38.33
C VAL A 693 1.16 12.90 -37.95
N PHE A 694 2.06 13.89 -38.09
CA PHE A 694 1.69 15.30 -37.95
C PHE A 694 0.72 15.73 -39.05
N ARG A 695 1.05 15.49 -40.32
CA ARG A 695 0.21 15.86 -41.48
C ARG A 695 -1.20 15.28 -41.37
N THR A 696 -1.34 13.97 -41.17
CA THR A 696 -2.64 13.31 -41.02
C THR A 696 -3.35 13.72 -39.72
N GLY A 697 -2.61 14.11 -38.67
CA GLY A 697 -3.16 14.68 -37.44
C GLY A 697 -3.66 16.12 -37.56
N GLU A 698 -3.15 16.91 -38.51
CA GLU A 698 -3.70 18.22 -38.89
C GLU A 698 -4.91 18.07 -39.83
N GLU A 699 -4.83 17.20 -40.85
CA GLU A 699 -5.95 16.87 -41.75
C GLU A 699 -7.18 16.36 -40.96
N MET A 700 -6.98 15.41 -40.04
CA MET A 700 -8.05 14.92 -39.17
C MET A 700 -8.60 16.01 -38.20
N ARG A 701 -7.87 17.11 -37.98
CA ARG A 701 -8.34 18.26 -37.19
C ARG A 701 -9.07 19.33 -37.99
N SER A 702 -8.72 19.54 -39.26
CA SER A 702 -9.53 20.40 -40.12
C SER A 702 -10.92 19.80 -40.35
N ASP A 703 -11.02 18.47 -40.32
CA ASP A 703 -12.23 17.74 -40.66
C ASP A 703 -13.13 17.44 -39.45
N ILE A 704 -12.62 17.48 -38.21
CA ILE A 704 -13.36 17.13 -36.98
C ILE A 704 -13.46 18.28 -35.99
N ASN A 705 -14.65 18.87 -35.90
CA ASN A 705 -15.04 19.77 -34.81
C ASN A 705 -15.27 18.98 -33.51
N LEU A 706 -14.43 19.22 -32.49
CA LEU A 706 -14.50 18.55 -31.18
C LEU A 706 -15.80 18.80 -30.41
N PHE A 707 -16.56 19.85 -30.72
CA PHE A 707 -17.86 20.10 -30.08
C PHE A 707 -18.96 19.18 -30.61
N ASP A 708 -18.90 18.78 -31.88
CA ASP A 708 -19.90 17.90 -32.50
C ASP A 708 -19.80 16.45 -31.96
N MET A 709 -18.64 16.09 -31.39
CA MET A 709 -18.46 14.84 -30.65
C MET A 709 -19.43 14.68 -29.47
N PHE A 710 -19.97 15.77 -28.90
CA PHE A 710 -20.99 15.71 -27.85
C PHE A 710 -22.27 14.96 -28.32
N HIS A 711 -22.58 15.06 -29.61
CA HIS A 711 -23.78 14.46 -30.19
C HIS A 711 -23.59 13.01 -30.65
N ILE A 712 -22.36 12.47 -30.58
CA ILE A 712 -22.06 11.09 -30.96
C ILE A 712 -22.46 10.13 -29.81
N PRO A 713 -23.38 9.17 -30.03
CA PRO A 713 -23.73 8.18 -29.03
C PRO A 713 -22.49 7.42 -28.52
N THR A 714 -22.40 7.16 -27.21
CA THR A 714 -21.24 6.51 -26.58
C THR A 714 -20.87 5.15 -27.21
N VAL A 715 -21.86 4.43 -27.75
CA VAL A 715 -21.66 3.16 -28.48
C VAL A 715 -20.92 3.33 -29.81
N LEU A 716 -20.98 4.52 -30.43
CA LEU A 716 -20.23 4.86 -31.66
C LEU A 716 -18.89 5.53 -31.35
N MET A 717 -18.75 6.23 -30.22
CA MET A 717 -17.45 6.79 -29.80
C MET A 717 -16.37 5.71 -29.62
N ILE A 718 -16.70 4.53 -29.08
CA ILE A 718 -15.69 3.48 -28.84
C ILE A 718 -15.11 2.93 -30.15
N PRO A 719 -15.91 2.52 -31.17
CA PRO A 719 -15.40 2.19 -32.49
C PRO A 719 -14.64 3.34 -33.17
N MET A 720 -15.10 4.59 -33.03
CA MET A 720 -14.45 5.76 -33.62
C MET A 720 -13.05 6.00 -33.03
N LEU A 721 -12.91 5.97 -31.70
CA LEU A 721 -11.61 6.09 -31.02
C LEU A 721 -10.69 4.91 -31.36
N GLY A 722 -11.24 3.69 -31.48
CA GLY A 722 -10.50 2.53 -31.96
C GLY A 722 -9.99 2.70 -33.40
N HIS A 723 -10.80 3.26 -34.30
CA HIS A 723 -10.40 3.52 -35.69
C HIS A 723 -9.36 4.64 -35.83
N MET A 724 -9.55 5.76 -35.11
CA MET A 724 -8.55 6.83 -35.03
C MET A 724 -7.20 6.30 -34.51
N SER A 725 -7.24 5.39 -33.53
CA SER A 725 -6.04 4.73 -33.01
C SER A 725 -5.40 3.77 -34.01
N LEU A 726 -6.20 2.93 -34.70
CA LEU A 726 -5.68 2.04 -35.76
C LEU A 726 -4.99 2.83 -36.87
N MET A 727 -5.61 3.91 -37.37
CA MET A 727 -4.96 4.85 -38.29
C MET A 727 -3.68 5.45 -37.69
N SER A 728 -3.74 5.95 -36.45
CA SER A 728 -2.56 6.52 -35.79
C SER A 728 -1.42 5.51 -35.68
N ALA A 729 -1.73 4.23 -35.47
CA ALA A 729 -0.74 3.16 -35.40
C ALA A 729 -0.21 2.77 -36.80
N GLU A 730 -1.08 2.63 -37.80
CA GLU A 730 -0.70 2.34 -39.19
C GLU A 730 0.22 3.43 -39.77
N VAL A 731 -0.13 4.71 -39.60
CA VAL A 731 0.70 5.83 -40.05
C VAL A 731 2.00 5.91 -39.24
N THR A 732 1.97 5.63 -37.93
CA THR A 732 3.20 5.53 -37.11
C THR A 732 4.11 4.40 -37.60
N PHE A 733 3.58 3.22 -37.93
CA PHE A 733 4.38 2.13 -38.49
C PHE A 733 4.85 2.40 -39.92
N SER A 734 4.14 3.24 -40.70
CA SER A 734 4.51 3.58 -42.08
C SER A 734 5.47 4.76 -42.19
N ASP A 735 5.56 5.62 -41.16
CA ASP A 735 6.42 6.81 -41.17
C ASP A 735 7.91 6.43 -41.37
N PRO A 736 8.63 7.05 -42.33
CA PRO A 736 10.03 6.72 -42.62
C PRO A 736 10.96 6.84 -41.41
N ALA A 737 10.71 7.78 -40.49
CA ALA A 737 11.51 7.94 -39.29
C ALA A 737 11.30 6.78 -38.31
N MET A 738 10.08 6.26 -38.19
CA MET A 738 9.80 5.08 -37.38
C MET A 738 10.36 3.80 -38.02
N GLN A 739 10.27 3.64 -39.33
CA GLN A 739 10.90 2.53 -40.06
C GLN A 739 12.42 2.52 -39.92
N ALA A 740 13.07 3.69 -39.84
CA ALA A 740 14.50 3.80 -39.55
C ALA A 740 14.88 3.32 -38.14
N ILE A 741 13.99 3.49 -37.15
CA ILE A 741 14.16 2.96 -35.79
C ILE A 741 13.95 1.43 -35.79
N LEU A 742 12.83 0.97 -36.36
CA LEU A 742 12.43 -0.45 -36.34
C LEU A 742 13.36 -1.38 -37.12
N ASN A 743 14.08 -0.87 -38.13
CA ASN A 743 15.09 -1.62 -38.87
C ASN A 743 16.53 -1.20 -38.52
N GLY A 744 16.70 -0.36 -37.51
CA GLY A 744 17.99 0.12 -37.03
C GLY A 744 18.76 -0.91 -36.20
N LYS A 745 19.95 -0.51 -35.74
CA LYS A 745 20.78 -1.28 -34.80
C LYS A 745 20.83 -0.66 -33.39
N GLU A 746 20.06 0.40 -33.13
CA GLU A 746 19.95 0.96 -31.78
C GLU A 746 19.07 0.06 -30.90
N THR A 747 19.64 -0.42 -29.79
CA THR A 747 18.90 -1.08 -28.72
C THR A 747 18.35 -0.06 -27.73
N TYR A 748 17.23 -0.38 -27.09
CA TYR A 748 16.58 0.43 -26.07
C TYR A 748 16.30 -0.43 -24.84
N ASP A 749 16.57 0.08 -23.63
CA ASP A 749 16.33 -0.68 -22.38
C ASP A 749 14.88 -0.53 -21.88
N ALA A 750 14.12 0.41 -22.46
CA ALA A 750 12.66 0.50 -22.34
C ALA A 750 12.04 1.25 -23.54
N VAL A 751 10.79 0.90 -23.86
CA VAL A 751 9.93 1.65 -24.79
C VAL A 751 8.72 2.16 -24.03
N VAL A 752 8.64 3.46 -23.76
CA VAL A 752 7.41 4.09 -23.26
C VAL A 752 6.49 4.36 -24.45
N ILE A 753 5.27 3.86 -24.39
CA ILE A 753 4.25 4.06 -25.41
C ILE A 753 3.05 4.74 -24.76
N GLU A 754 2.58 5.80 -25.40
CA GLU A 754 1.30 6.42 -25.11
C GLU A 754 0.15 5.41 -25.26
N SER A 755 -0.67 5.27 -24.23
CA SER A 755 -1.82 4.34 -24.19
C SER A 755 -3.14 5.13 -24.28
N PHE A 756 -3.63 5.22 -25.52
CA PHE A 756 -4.89 5.84 -25.92
C PHE A 756 -5.54 5.00 -27.03
N PHE A 757 -5.97 3.77 -26.67
CA PHE A 757 -6.40 2.70 -27.60
C PHE A 757 -5.30 2.19 -28.56
N THR A 758 -4.07 2.67 -28.40
CA THR A 758 -2.89 2.50 -29.26
C THR A 758 -2.15 1.18 -29.04
N ASP A 759 -2.85 0.14 -28.59
CA ASP A 759 -2.26 -1.10 -28.07
C ASP A 759 -1.52 -1.93 -29.13
N SER A 760 -1.84 -1.75 -30.41
CA SER A 760 -1.07 -2.31 -31.53
C SER A 760 0.39 -1.82 -31.57
N LEU A 761 0.68 -0.62 -31.06
CA LEU A 761 2.05 -0.09 -30.97
C LEU A 761 2.92 -0.85 -29.97
N GLN A 762 2.35 -1.66 -29.06
CA GLN A 762 3.13 -2.52 -28.16
C GLN A 762 4.07 -3.48 -28.92
N GLY A 763 3.77 -3.79 -30.19
CA GLY A 763 4.65 -4.52 -31.10
C GLY A 763 6.02 -3.85 -31.36
N ILE A 764 6.16 -2.55 -31.11
CA ILE A 764 7.46 -1.83 -31.17
C ILE A 764 8.44 -2.43 -30.14
N GLY A 765 7.99 -2.64 -28.90
CA GLY A 765 8.81 -3.25 -27.85
C GLY A 765 9.20 -4.69 -28.19
N TYR A 766 8.28 -5.47 -28.75
CA TYR A 766 8.57 -6.82 -29.25
C TYR A 766 9.63 -6.81 -30.37
N LYS A 767 9.46 -5.95 -31.39
CA LYS A 767 10.39 -5.81 -32.54
C LYS A 767 11.79 -5.35 -32.12
N LEU A 768 11.89 -4.51 -31.08
CA LEU A 768 13.16 -4.01 -30.53
C LEU A 768 13.71 -4.89 -29.38
N ASN A 769 13.01 -5.97 -29.01
CA ASN A 769 13.33 -6.84 -27.86
C ASN A 769 13.51 -6.06 -26.53
N ALA A 770 12.64 -5.05 -26.32
CA ALA A 770 12.73 -4.06 -25.26
C ALA A 770 11.45 -4.03 -24.39
N PRO A 771 11.54 -3.81 -23.06
CA PRO A 771 10.38 -3.69 -22.18
C PRO A 771 9.43 -2.55 -22.54
N THR A 772 8.16 -2.86 -22.82
CA THR A 772 7.12 -1.85 -23.08
C THR A 772 6.54 -1.30 -21.76
N ILE A 773 6.42 0.03 -21.65
CA ILE A 773 5.76 0.75 -20.57
C ILE A 773 4.59 1.54 -21.16
N LEU A 774 3.37 1.31 -20.68
CA LEU A 774 2.19 2.09 -21.10
C LEU A 774 2.01 3.32 -20.20
N LEU A 775 1.91 4.51 -20.81
CA LEU A 775 1.50 5.74 -20.11
C LEU A 775 0.18 6.24 -20.70
N THR A 776 -0.88 6.29 -19.89
CA THR A 776 -2.19 6.81 -20.33
C THR A 776 -2.47 8.21 -19.78
N ALA A 777 -3.20 9.02 -20.54
CA ALA A 777 -3.69 10.33 -20.11
C ALA A 777 -5.01 10.26 -19.32
N PHE A 778 -5.66 9.10 -19.25
CA PHE A 778 -6.94 8.91 -18.56
C PHE A 778 -6.78 8.54 -17.07
N GLY A 779 -7.81 8.89 -16.28
CA GLY A 779 -7.98 8.32 -14.93
C GLY A 779 -8.41 6.84 -14.96
N PRO A 780 -8.25 6.11 -13.83
CA PRO A 780 -8.56 4.68 -13.77
C PRO A 780 -10.05 4.39 -14.00
N GLY A 781 -10.33 3.47 -14.91
CA GLY A 781 -11.68 3.04 -15.30
C GLY A 781 -11.68 1.71 -16.06
N ILE A 782 -12.83 1.31 -16.59
CA ILE A 782 -12.99 -0.03 -17.23
C ILE A 782 -12.00 -0.23 -18.38
N LEU A 783 -11.79 0.78 -19.25
CA LEU A 783 -10.88 0.71 -20.38
C LEU A 783 -9.42 0.48 -19.95
N THR A 784 -8.93 1.21 -18.95
CA THR A 784 -7.57 1.00 -18.40
C THR A 784 -7.43 -0.33 -17.68
N ASN A 785 -8.54 -0.94 -17.24
CA ASN A 785 -8.56 -2.22 -16.53
C ASN A 785 -8.63 -3.44 -17.47
N TYR A 786 -8.72 -3.25 -18.80
CA TYR A 786 -8.61 -4.32 -19.79
C TYR A 786 -7.17 -4.52 -20.30
N LEU A 787 -6.26 -3.59 -20.01
CA LEU A 787 -4.83 -3.70 -20.35
C LEU A 787 -4.23 -4.94 -19.66
N GLY A 788 -3.58 -5.80 -20.45
CA GLY A 788 -3.06 -7.10 -19.99
C GLY A 788 -3.99 -8.30 -20.21
N LYS A 789 -4.97 -8.19 -21.12
CA LYS A 789 -5.71 -9.33 -21.71
C LYS A 789 -5.34 -9.56 -23.17
N GLU A 790 -4.18 -10.19 -23.39
CA GLU A 790 -3.95 -11.33 -24.29
C GLU A 790 -2.53 -11.87 -24.11
#